data_AF-A0A1N7EZL6-F1
#
_entry.id   AF-A0A1N7EZL6-F1
#
_cell.length_a   1.000
_cell.length_b   1.000
_cell.length_c   1.000
_cell.angle_alpha   90.00
_cell.angle_beta   90.00
_cell.angle_gamma   90.00
#
_symmetry.space_group_name_H-M   'P 1'
#
loop_
_entity.id
_entity.type
_entity.pdbx_description
1 polymer ?
#
loop_
_entity_poly.entity_id
_entity_poly.type
_entity_poly.pdbx_seq_one_letter_code
_entity_poly.pdbx_strand_id
1 'polypeptide(L)'
;MSIKKCLSRGISIPNHEQVSSLREKTTTYLKDKVSTRTEAVVELQTLIDQFTNEPTAHAIEYFANGLLEQYDLNHDLELPDDRALENFLRRYDLEKRRLNDHFLEVVRSRITSRATEGTTQSLERIADELSGESKADVDRSVDGTLTEVLSRFVADGDEDRVHSVGDFLERDAVDTAQQVEQLFVEDLPRVVEETRTTDVKAEQRHAPPATAAAIAAMAILSDGDRIDPAFERVLVKLASHLLPMHSDVDGPPDKGLVDALPEIVRAIHEEDVDFEKLNSKRTGSIVLVALFIANLIGMGLGAWKSYRHAPPIPDKIRDQNGDIVATDEQIRLGKKLFQANGLMNQGSILGNGSYFGVDLTADALHLKAEFMQEYYAREQGGDSIEALDDAEQAAIEERVKRELDADAPDGSTIQYSAAEAYAHRRIRKQYIERYHEGDPDRGIPPEFIATPEQAERIADFAVWTAWFAHTNRPDSTHSYTNDWPYEPAVGNRPTGQVLVWSTISVLLLIFGGGLGVWAYHSLDFAEPTTDVIDIPSPDSVSITPTQYAAAWYIPVAGALFAVQVLTGALLAHYYVERTGFFRIEEMLGIDLVSLLPFTTVRTWHLNLAILWITTLWLAGGLFLPGLFSDRDPPWQAAGASVLLGLLVIATAGAFAGVWLGIQGTFGSPEEGNLWWWLGSEGLEYLEVGRLWKLLLLGGLAGWTGLVLRSVRQMDEPLGGLGHFLVYAGGSIGLLFGASMLYTPETNMAVTEFWRWWVVHMWVEGVFEFFVVAIISVALVSMELLEKEEAEKAIFFEVFAIMAAGIVGVSHHYWWVGLPDFWVPLGTTFSTLEFVPLVFVLYRSIGEYRSLKSQGESFPYKIPLLFILGSSIWNFVGGGVLGFFVNLPVINYYEHGTYLSVAHAHGATFGAFGLLALGLGTYILRVVTPEAVWDPTWFRVSFWFMNIGLTIMVVASLLPVGFAQLRAVYTDGYATARSLEFYEQPHIQTLLWARSFGDMPMILGALTFTAGAVRHLYAARKETLKRDEGTTGTPV
;
A
#
# COMPACT_ATOMS: atom_id res chain seq x y z
N MET A 1 -6.49 50.15 1.69
CA MET A 1 -5.33 50.99 1.32
C MET A 1 -4.47 50.20 0.34
N SER A 2 -4.63 50.54 -0.93
CA SER A 2 -4.03 49.94 -2.11
C SER A 2 -2.49 49.89 -2.08
N ILE A 3 -1.90 48.72 -2.36
CA ILE A 3 -0.70 48.61 -3.23
C ILE A 3 -1.09 47.87 -4.53
N LYS A 4 -2.21 48.29 -5.13
CA LYS A 4 -2.40 48.27 -6.58
C LYS A 4 -1.82 49.58 -7.14
N LYS A 5 -0.51 49.82 -6.89
CA LYS A 5 0.22 51.01 -7.36
C LYS A 5 1.75 50.88 -7.46
N CYS A 6 2.29 49.66 -7.59
CA CYS A 6 3.70 49.42 -7.94
C CYS A 6 3.89 48.45 -9.14
N LEU A 7 2.87 48.34 -10.00
CA LEU A 7 3.07 48.04 -11.42
C LEU A 7 2.55 49.23 -12.23
N SER A 8 3.44 50.19 -12.54
CA SER A 8 3.26 51.23 -13.59
C SER A 8 4.42 52.23 -13.68
N ARG A 9 5.67 51.74 -13.74
CA ARG A 9 6.72 52.42 -14.53
C ARG A 9 7.47 51.33 -15.30
N GLY A 10 7.20 51.26 -16.61
CA GLY A 10 7.84 50.29 -17.48
C GLY A 10 9.32 50.60 -17.61
N ILE A 11 10.16 49.63 -17.25
CA ILE A 11 11.57 49.58 -17.63
C ILE A 11 11.71 48.38 -18.56
N SER A 12 12.26 48.61 -19.75
CA SER A 12 12.53 47.55 -20.72
C SER A 12 13.69 46.68 -20.23
N ILE A 13 13.46 45.37 -20.13
CA ILE A 13 14.51 44.36 -19.94
C ILE A 13 14.86 43.80 -21.33
N PRO A 14 16.15 43.69 -21.71
CA PRO A 14 16.56 43.26 -23.05
C PRO A 14 16.27 41.78 -23.35
N ASN A 15 16.15 41.46 -24.64
CA ASN A 15 16.00 40.09 -25.15
C ASN A 15 17.27 39.24 -24.86
N HIS A 16 17.08 37.97 -24.55
CA HIS A 16 18.11 36.94 -24.37
C HIS A 16 19.16 36.90 -25.51
N GLU A 17 18.77 37.16 -26.77
CA GLU A 17 19.69 37.29 -27.92
C GLU A 17 20.60 38.53 -27.85
N GLN A 18 20.13 39.64 -27.27
CA GLN A 18 20.96 40.84 -27.10
C GLN A 18 21.97 40.64 -25.97
N VAL A 19 21.57 39.96 -24.90
CA VAL A 19 22.44 39.60 -23.76
C VAL A 19 23.50 38.57 -24.17
N SER A 20 23.16 37.56 -24.98
CA SER A 20 24.14 36.56 -25.47
C SER A 20 25.17 37.17 -26.42
N SER A 21 24.75 38.02 -27.39
CA SER A 21 25.66 38.77 -28.27
C SER A 21 26.60 39.70 -27.49
N LEU A 22 26.15 40.26 -26.36
CA LEU A 22 27.01 41.08 -25.49
C LEU A 22 28.02 40.23 -24.72
N ARG A 23 27.57 39.10 -24.17
CA ARG A 23 28.39 38.14 -23.39
C ARG A 23 29.55 37.59 -24.23
N GLU A 24 29.28 37.23 -25.48
CA GLU A 24 30.30 36.69 -26.39
C GLU A 24 31.35 37.77 -26.78
N LYS A 25 30.91 38.98 -27.15
CA LYS A 25 31.82 40.10 -27.47
C LYS A 25 32.70 40.54 -26.29
N THR A 26 32.14 40.61 -25.09
CA THR A 26 32.85 41.02 -23.87
C THR A 26 33.89 39.96 -23.45
N THR A 27 33.52 38.67 -23.53
CA THR A 27 34.43 37.56 -23.21
C THR A 27 35.61 37.48 -24.17
N THR A 28 35.40 37.77 -25.46
CA THR A 28 36.48 37.81 -26.47
C THR A 28 37.38 39.04 -26.29
N TYR A 29 36.81 40.21 -25.94
CA TYR A 29 37.57 41.44 -25.72
C TYR A 29 38.51 41.35 -24.50
N LEU A 30 38.02 40.85 -23.36
CA LEU A 30 38.82 40.73 -22.13
C LEU A 30 39.94 39.66 -22.22
N LYS A 31 39.74 38.60 -23.01
CA LYS A 31 40.74 37.54 -23.21
C LYS A 31 41.95 37.96 -24.04
N ASP A 32 41.82 38.99 -24.89
CA ASP A 32 42.85 39.38 -25.86
C ASP A 32 43.71 40.59 -25.39
N LYS A 33 43.36 41.21 -24.25
CA LYS A 33 43.93 42.51 -23.84
C LYS A 33 44.43 42.67 -22.40
N VAL A 34 44.04 41.80 -21.46
CA VAL A 34 44.27 42.02 -20.02
C VAL A 34 45.25 41.01 -19.44
N SER A 35 46.25 41.48 -18.68
CA SER A 35 47.30 40.63 -18.11
C SER A 35 47.33 40.55 -16.57
N THR A 36 46.58 41.42 -15.87
CA THR A 36 46.60 41.52 -14.40
C THR A 36 45.23 41.84 -13.76
N ARG A 37 45.02 41.47 -12.47
CA ARG A 37 43.76 41.70 -11.72
C ARG A 37 43.34 43.18 -11.69
N THR A 38 44.30 44.10 -11.63
CA THR A 38 44.02 45.54 -11.52
C THR A 38 43.54 46.16 -12.85
N GLU A 39 44.03 45.68 -13.99
CA GLU A 39 43.56 46.11 -15.31
C GLU A 39 42.14 45.57 -15.59
N ALA A 40 41.86 44.32 -15.18
CA ALA A 40 40.54 43.70 -15.34
C ALA A 40 39.42 44.49 -14.65
N VAL A 41 39.65 44.95 -13.41
CA VAL A 41 38.66 45.72 -12.64
C VAL A 41 38.34 47.07 -13.30
N VAL A 42 39.34 47.77 -13.84
CA VAL A 42 39.13 49.09 -14.45
C VAL A 42 38.39 49.01 -15.79
N GLU A 43 38.66 48.01 -16.64
CA GLU A 43 37.85 47.81 -17.85
C GLU A 43 36.41 47.34 -17.52
N LEU A 44 36.22 46.51 -16.48
CA LEU A 44 34.88 46.10 -16.01
C LEU A 44 34.05 47.30 -15.52
N GLN A 45 34.63 48.18 -14.70
CA GLN A 45 33.97 49.42 -14.25
C GLN A 45 33.52 50.27 -15.45
N THR A 46 34.44 50.47 -16.41
CA THR A 46 34.18 51.29 -17.61
C THR A 46 33.10 50.70 -18.52
N LEU A 47 32.92 49.37 -18.51
CA LEU A 47 31.90 48.68 -19.32
C LEU A 47 30.52 48.71 -18.65
N ILE A 48 30.46 48.67 -17.31
CA ILE A 48 29.24 48.86 -16.51
C ILE A 48 28.69 50.28 -16.73
N ASP A 49 29.56 51.29 -16.69
CA ASP A 49 29.20 52.71 -16.89
C ASP A 49 28.60 53.04 -18.28
N GLN A 50 28.76 52.16 -19.29
CA GLN A 50 28.23 52.38 -20.64
C GLN A 50 26.79 51.89 -20.85
N PHE A 51 26.17 51.21 -19.89
CA PHE A 51 24.78 50.74 -19.99
C PHE A 51 23.84 51.50 -19.05
N THR A 52 23.05 52.42 -19.62
CA THR A 52 22.19 53.37 -18.88
C THR A 52 20.87 52.79 -18.37
N ASN A 53 20.85 51.54 -17.87
CA ASN A 53 19.67 50.94 -17.27
C ASN A 53 20.04 49.94 -16.16
N GLU A 54 19.64 50.24 -14.92
CA GLU A 54 20.04 49.51 -13.71
C GLU A 54 19.89 47.98 -13.78
N PRO A 55 18.82 47.37 -14.35
CA PRO A 55 18.69 45.91 -14.38
C PRO A 55 19.80 45.20 -15.18
N THR A 56 20.38 45.86 -16.18
CA THR A 56 21.47 45.28 -16.99
C THR A 56 22.82 45.53 -16.34
N ALA A 57 23.02 46.68 -15.67
CA ALA A 57 24.19 46.91 -14.82
C ALA A 57 24.25 45.89 -13.69
N HIS A 58 23.14 45.63 -12.99
CA HIS A 58 23.07 44.68 -11.88
C HIS A 58 23.26 43.22 -12.33
N ALA A 59 22.78 42.85 -13.52
CA ALA A 59 23.05 41.53 -14.10
C ALA A 59 24.54 41.32 -14.47
N ILE A 60 25.24 42.38 -14.87
CA ILE A 60 26.69 42.37 -15.13
C ILE A 60 27.47 42.35 -13.81
N GLU A 61 27.03 43.13 -12.82
CA GLU A 61 27.61 43.23 -11.48
C GLU A 61 27.49 41.91 -10.68
N TYR A 62 26.33 41.24 -10.74
CA TYR A 62 26.12 39.90 -10.18
C TYR A 62 27.01 38.85 -10.86
N PHE A 63 27.14 38.90 -12.19
CA PHE A 63 28.03 38.01 -12.94
C PHE A 63 29.53 38.29 -12.69
N ALA A 64 29.90 39.55 -12.44
CA ALA A 64 31.25 39.95 -12.06
C ALA A 64 31.61 39.51 -10.63
N ASN A 65 30.68 39.62 -9.68
CA ASN A 65 30.87 39.16 -8.31
C ASN A 65 31.00 37.63 -8.23
N GLY A 66 30.21 36.86 -8.98
CA GLY A 66 30.37 35.40 -9.07
C GLY A 66 31.71 34.94 -9.68
N LEU A 67 32.32 35.77 -10.54
CA LEU A 67 33.68 35.54 -11.07
C LEU A 67 34.79 35.94 -10.08
N LEU A 68 34.52 36.86 -9.16
CA LEU A 68 35.43 37.24 -8.07
C LEU A 68 35.39 36.23 -6.91
N GLU A 69 34.21 35.71 -6.55
CA GLU A 69 34.07 34.64 -5.55
C GLU A 69 34.74 33.33 -5.99
N GLN A 70 34.73 33.00 -7.30
CA GLN A 70 35.52 31.89 -7.84
C GLN A 70 37.05 32.07 -7.68
N TYR A 71 37.54 33.23 -7.23
CA TYR A 71 38.96 33.51 -7.00
C TYR A 71 39.34 33.57 -5.51
N ASP A 72 38.43 33.97 -4.62
CA ASP A 72 38.70 34.20 -3.18
C ASP A 72 38.26 33.03 -2.27
N LEU A 73 38.32 31.79 -2.77
CA LEU A 73 38.25 30.54 -1.99
C LEU A 73 39.49 30.32 -1.07
N ASN A 74 40.07 31.39 -0.52
CA ASN A 74 41.24 31.39 0.38
C ASN A 74 41.17 32.52 1.44
N HIS A 75 40.85 32.13 2.69
CA HIS A 75 41.08 32.80 3.99
C HIS A 75 39.97 33.67 4.64
N ASP A 76 39.86 33.54 5.98
CA ASP A 76 38.75 33.91 6.88
C ASP A 76 38.86 35.27 7.62
N LEU A 77 37.73 35.76 8.21
CA LEU A 77 37.52 36.24 9.62
C LEU A 77 36.47 37.38 9.83
N GLU A 78 35.75 37.38 10.97
CA GLU A 78 34.62 38.28 11.36
C GLU A 78 34.96 39.38 12.42
N LEU A 79 34.05 40.36 12.65
CA LEU A 79 34.14 41.45 13.67
C LEU A 79 32.78 41.80 14.37
N PRO A 80 32.76 42.55 15.51
CA PRO A 80 31.70 42.41 16.54
C PRO A 80 30.39 43.23 16.47
N ASP A 81 30.27 44.28 15.64
CA ASP A 81 29.19 45.29 15.81
C ASP A 81 27.78 44.82 15.39
N ASP A 82 27.65 43.82 14.51
CA ASP A 82 26.34 43.34 14.05
C ASP A 82 25.53 42.63 15.16
N ARG A 83 26.20 42.11 16.19
CA ARG A 83 25.56 41.37 17.30
C ARG A 83 24.64 42.27 18.15
N ALA A 84 24.80 43.59 18.12
CA ALA A 84 23.90 44.54 18.78
C ALA A 84 22.64 44.84 17.96
N LEU A 85 22.76 44.88 16.63
CA LEU A 85 21.65 45.09 15.70
C LEU A 85 20.71 43.88 15.68
N GLU A 86 21.27 42.66 15.68
CA GLU A 86 20.49 41.42 15.74
C GLU A 86 19.68 41.29 17.03
N ASN A 87 20.25 41.66 18.18
CA ASN A 87 19.53 41.65 19.46
C ASN A 87 18.40 42.70 19.52
N PHE A 88 18.48 43.80 18.78
CA PHE A 88 17.39 44.77 18.66
C PHE A 88 16.25 44.23 17.79
N LEU A 89 16.58 43.65 16.64
CA LEU A 89 15.62 43.08 15.69
C LEU A 89 14.88 41.86 16.29
N ARG A 90 15.61 40.95 16.95
CA ARG A 90 15.07 39.78 17.62
C ARG A 90 14.17 40.11 18.83
N ARG A 91 14.36 41.26 19.48
CA ARG A 91 13.57 41.67 20.66
C ARG A 91 12.18 42.23 20.31
N TYR A 92 11.99 42.68 19.08
CA TYR A 92 10.75 43.28 18.59
C TYR A 92 10.15 42.53 17.39
N ASP A 93 10.66 41.33 17.11
CA ASP A 93 10.19 40.42 16.06
C ASP A 93 10.18 41.07 14.66
N LEU A 94 11.32 41.69 14.29
CA LEU A 94 11.51 42.42 13.04
C LEU A 94 12.52 41.73 12.12
N GLU A 95 12.09 41.29 10.95
CA GLU A 95 12.95 40.64 9.95
C GLU A 95 13.88 41.66 9.25
N LYS A 96 15.21 41.49 9.42
CA LYS A 96 16.26 42.36 8.82
C LYS A 96 16.06 42.56 7.32
N ARG A 97 15.63 41.53 6.58
CA ARG A 97 15.43 41.54 5.11
C ARG A 97 14.20 42.30 4.62
N ARG A 98 13.28 42.71 5.51
CA ARG A 98 12.04 43.43 5.16
C ARG A 98 12.02 44.88 5.63
N LEU A 99 13.07 45.28 6.34
CA LEU A 99 13.40 46.67 6.64
C LEU A 99 14.34 47.18 5.55
N ASN A 100 14.12 48.38 5.02
CA ASN A 100 15.04 48.91 4.01
C ASN A 100 16.38 49.33 4.65
N ASP A 101 17.43 49.37 3.84
CA ASP A 101 18.77 49.65 4.33
C ASP A 101 18.89 51.03 4.97
N HIS A 102 18.13 52.01 4.49
CA HIS A 102 18.05 53.33 5.13
C HIS A 102 17.48 53.27 6.56
N PHE A 103 16.46 52.45 6.82
CA PHE A 103 15.94 52.22 8.17
C PHE A 103 16.94 51.46 9.03
N LEU A 104 17.58 50.42 8.48
CA LEU A 104 18.64 49.67 9.18
C LEU A 104 19.84 50.57 9.51
N GLU A 105 20.21 51.49 8.63
CA GLU A 105 21.32 52.43 8.78
C GLU A 105 20.96 53.60 9.71
N VAL A 106 19.69 54.05 9.71
CA VAL A 106 19.15 55.01 10.69
C VAL A 106 19.00 54.37 12.07
N VAL A 107 18.66 53.08 12.17
CA VAL A 107 18.64 52.33 13.44
C VAL A 107 20.06 52.08 13.92
N ARG A 108 20.97 51.62 13.06
CA ARG A 108 22.40 51.41 13.36
C ARG A 108 23.01 52.73 13.83
N SER A 109 22.85 53.83 13.08
CA SER A 109 23.37 55.15 13.46
C SER A 109 22.70 55.77 14.70
N ARG A 110 21.41 55.52 14.97
CA ARG A 110 20.75 55.93 16.23
C ARG A 110 21.10 55.07 17.44
N ILE A 111 21.48 53.79 17.25
CA ILE A 111 22.08 52.96 18.30
C ILE A 111 23.47 53.50 18.64
N THR A 112 24.25 53.95 17.65
CA THR A 112 25.53 54.65 17.88
C THR A 112 25.34 56.04 18.49
N SER A 113 24.35 56.81 18.05
CA SER A 113 24.17 58.23 18.44
C SER A 113 23.34 58.44 19.71
N ARG A 114 22.64 57.42 20.24
CA ARG A 114 21.97 57.50 21.55
C ARG A 114 22.91 57.59 22.75
N ALA A 115 24.22 57.62 22.52
CA ALA A 115 25.19 58.12 23.48
C ALA A 115 25.05 59.65 23.75
N THR A 116 24.38 60.43 22.89
CA THR A 116 24.30 61.90 22.98
C THR A 116 22.96 62.52 22.49
N GLU A 117 22.10 62.90 23.46
CA GLU A 117 21.12 64.03 23.51
C GLU A 117 20.06 64.32 22.39
N GLY A 118 18.77 64.52 22.79
CA GLY A 118 17.96 65.70 22.35
C GLY A 118 16.82 65.63 21.28
N THR A 119 15.58 65.28 21.67
CA THR A 119 14.23 65.84 21.27
C THR A 119 13.82 66.35 19.85
N THR A 120 12.73 65.75 19.30
CA THR A 120 11.47 66.31 18.68
C THR A 120 11.41 67.19 17.38
N GLN A 121 10.33 66.98 16.58
CA GLN A 121 9.80 67.75 15.40
C GLN A 121 10.52 67.56 14.04
N SER A 122 9.89 67.60 12.85
CA SER A 122 8.47 67.47 12.41
C SER A 122 8.40 67.08 10.91
N LEU A 123 7.37 66.35 10.47
CA LEU A 123 7.24 65.74 9.12
C LEU A 123 6.48 66.59 8.08
N GLU A 124 5.95 67.75 8.44
CA GLU A 124 4.97 68.50 7.64
C GLU A 124 5.56 69.27 6.43
N ARG A 125 6.88 69.24 6.21
CA ARG A 125 7.56 70.19 5.31
C ARG A 125 7.90 69.68 3.90
N ILE A 126 7.67 68.40 3.60
CA ILE A 126 8.12 67.76 2.34
C ILE A 126 6.93 67.50 1.39
N ALA A 127 5.69 67.59 1.86
CA ALA A 127 4.49 67.27 1.07
C ALA A 127 4.13 68.32 0.00
N ASP A 128 4.52 69.59 0.18
CA ASP A 128 4.03 70.69 -0.66
C ASP A 128 4.75 70.84 -2.03
N GLU A 129 6.03 70.45 -2.15
CA GLU A 129 6.88 70.92 -3.27
C GLU A 129 6.80 70.07 -4.57
N LEU A 130 6.12 68.92 -4.59
CA LEU A 130 6.17 67.97 -5.72
C LEU A 130 4.91 67.90 -6.60
N SER A 131 3.99 68.86 -6.49
CA SER A 131 2.66 68.79 -7.12
C SER A 131 2.47 69.55 -8.46
N GLY A 132 3.51 70.19 -9.02
CA GLY A 132 3.39 71.12 -10.16
C GLY A 132 3.99 70.69 -11.50
N GLU A 133 3.13 70.23 -12.44
CA GLU A 133 3.10 70.46 -13.92
C GLU A 133 4.34 70.11 -14.82
N SER A 134 4.24 69.86 -16.15
CA SER A 134 3.19 69.30 -17.04
C SER A 134 3.69 69.09 -18.51
N LYS A 135 3.50 67.87 -19.05
CA LYS A 135 3.17 67.44 -20.45
C LYS A 135 3.92 67.91 -21.72
N ALA A 136 4.44 66.92 -22.47
CA ALA A 136 4.17 66.62 -23.91
C ALA A 136 4.91 65.32 -24.35
N ASP A 137 4.54 64.52 -25.37
CA ASP A 137 3.23 64.13 -25.97
C ASP A 137 3.40 62.88 -26.90
N VAL A 138 2.30 62.41 -27.55
CA VAL A 138 2.10 61.41 -28.66
C VAL A 138 1.58 60.00 -28.28
N ASP A 139 0.25 59.81 -28.49
CA ASP A 139 -0.55 58.66 -29.04
C ASP A 139 -0.08 57.18 -28.92
N ARG A 140 -0.94 56.14 -28.82
CA ARG A 140 -2.37 55.95 -28.40
C ARG A 140 -2.73 54.44 -28.43
N SER A 141 -3.36 53.89 -27.39
CA SER A 141 -4.45 52.87 -27.40
C SER A 141 -4.57 52.16 -26.03
N VAL A 142 -5.71 51.48 -25.78
CA VAL A 142 -6.13 50.88 -24.50
C VAL A 142 -6.45 51.95 -23.43
N ASP A 143 -7.65 52.52 -23.44
CA ASP A 143 -8.89 51.99 -22.83
C ASP A 143 -8.94 52.28 -21.31
N GLY A 144 -9.75 53.19 -20.81
CA GLY A 144 -11.13 53.51 -21.22
C GLY A 144 -12.08 52.99 -20.14
N THR A 145 -11.95 51.72 -19.79
CA THR A 145 -12.90 51.01 -18.91
C THR A 145 -12.56 51.10 -17.42
N LEU A 146 -11.28 51.18 -17.03
CA LEU A 146 -10.87 51.12 -15.61
C LEU A 146 -11.20 52.41 -14.82
N THR A 147 -11.18 53.56 -15.49
CA THR A 147 -11.47 54.87 -14.87
C THR A 147 -12.97 55.08 -14.65
N GLU A 148 -13.83 54.53 -15.52
CA GLU A 148 -15.28 54.62 -15.36
C GLU A 148 -15.79 53.69 -14.25
N VAL A 149 -15.21 52.50 -14.08
CA VAL A 149 -15.52 51.59 -12.96
C VAL A 149 -15.14 52.20 -11.60
N LEU A 150 -13.98 52.84 -11.48
CA LEU A 150 -13.55 53.47 -10.24
C LEU A 150 -14.36 54.73 -9.88
N SER A 151 -14.93 55.43 -10.87
CA SER A 151 -15.83 56.57 -10.64
C SER A 151 -17.23 56.19 -10.15
N ARG A 152 -17.67 54.93 -10.35
CA ARG A 152 -18.98 54.42 -9.86
C ARG A 152 -18.93 53.81 -8.46
N PHE A 153 -17.75 53.59 -7.88
CA PHE A 153 -17.59 52.93 -6.57
C PHE A 153 -17.42 53.91 -5.38
N VAL A 154 -17.47 55.23 -5.64
CA VAL A 154 -17.24 56.28 -4.62
C VAL A 154 -18.36 57.35 -4.63
N ALA A 155 -19.44 57.13 -5.40
CA ALA A 155 -20.49 58.12 -5.65
C ALA A 155 -21.91 57.56 -5.44
N ASP A 156 -22.12 56.81 -4.35
CA ASP A 156 -23.29 56.98 -3.49
C ASP A 156 -23.03 56.27 -2.15
N GLY A 157 -23.37 56.92 -1.05
CA GLY A 157 -23.25 56.36 0.28
C GLY A 157 -24.62 56.04 0.87
N ASP A 158 -24.76 54.87 1.47
CA ASP A 158 -25.74 54.66 2.55
C ASP A 158 -25.23 53.57 3.50
N GLU A 159 -25.56 53.68 4.79
CA GLU A 159 -24.82 53.05 5.89
C GLU A 159 -25.35 51.66 6.29
N ASP A 160 -26.28 51.09 5.51
CA ASP A 160 -27.31 50.17 6.04
C ASP A 160 -27.41 48.79 5.33
N ARG A 161 -26.28 48.20 4.89
CA ARG A 161 -26.25 46.88 4.21
C ARG A 161 -25.23 45.84 4.69
N VAL A 162 -24.70 45.98 5.91
CA VAL A 162 -23.87 44.94 6.54
C VAL A 162 -24.72 43.79 7.13
N HIS A 163 -26.05 43.94 7.20
CA HIS A 163 -26.97 42.93 7.75
C HIS A 163 -27.67 42.00 6.73
N SER A 164 -27.25 41.93 5.46
CA SER A 164 -27.88 41.01 4.47
C SER A 164 -26.94 40.01 3.79
N VAL A 165 -25.73 39.78 4.32
CA VAL A 165 -24.79 38.78 3.77
C VAL A 165 -24.76 37.49 4.63
N GLY A 166 -25.10 37.57 5.92
CA GLY A 166 -25.36 36.39 6.75
C GLY A 166 -26.58 35.59 6.23
N ASP A 167 -27.71 36.27 6.09
CA ASP A 167 -28.98 35.71 5.61
C ASP A 167 -28.96 35.24 4.13
N PHE A 168 -27.91 35.55 3.38
CA PHE A 168 -27.72 35.06 2.01
C PHE A 168 -26.93 33.74 1.98
N LEU A 169 -25.94 33.57 2.87
CA LEU A 169 -25.10 32.37 2.93
C LEU A 169 -25.77 31.17 3.61
N GLU A 170 -26.75 31.39 4.50
CA GLU A 170 -27.60 30.29 5.00
C GLU A 170 -28.69 29.86 4.00
N ARG A 171 -29.09 30.72 3.06
CA ARG A 171 -30.12 30.38 2.07
C ARG A 171 -29.62 29.43 0.99
N ASP A 172 -28.46 29.70 0.39
CA ASP A 172 -27.96 28.87 -0.73
C ASP A 172 -27.59 27.44 -0.30
N ALA A 173 -27.13 27.22 0.93
CA ALA A 173 -26.81 25.87 1.41
C ALA A 173 -28.06 25.00 1.60
N VAL A 174 -29.17 25.60 2.05
CA VAL A 174 -30.45 24.90 2.24
C VAL A 174 -31.21 24.75 0.92
N ASP A 175 -31.25 25.78 0.08
CA ASP A 175 -31.87 25.68 -1.25
C ASP A 175 -31.10 24.70 -2.16
N THR A 176 -29.76 24.61 -2.07
CA THR A 176 -28.98 23.61 -2.81
C THR A 176 -29.21 22.20 -2.27
N ALA A 177 -29.25 22.01 -0.95
CA ALA A 177 -29.56 20.71 -0.36
C ALA A 177 -30.98 20.24 -0.71
N GLN A 178 -31.98 21.14 -0.65
CA GLN A 178 -33.35 20.83 -1.04
C GLN A 178 -33.49 20.58 -2.55
N GLN A 179 -32.78 21.31 -3.42
CA GLN A 179 -32.77 21.02 -4.85
C GLN A 179 -32.12 19.67 -5.18
N VAL A 180 -31.03 19.29 -4.51
CA VAL A 180 -30.40 17.96 -4.68
C VAL A 180 -31.32 16.84 -4.15
N GLU A 181 -31.98 17.05 -3.01
CA GLU A 181 -32.98 16.11 -2.48
C GLU A 181 -34.17 15.97 -3.44
N GLN A 182 -34.68 17.08 -3.99
CA GLN A 182 -35.78 17.07 -4.95
C GLN A 182 -35.38 16.37 -6.27
N LEU A 183 -34.15 16.57 -6.76
CA LEU A 183 -33.63 15.92 -7.96
C LEU A 183 -33.55 14.39 -7.81
N PHE A 184 -33.10 13.90 -6.64
CA PHE A 184 -32.95 12.46 -6.38
C PHE A 184 -34.24 11.77 -5.92
N VAL A 185 -35.16 12.48 -5.26
CA VAL A 185 -36.37 11.89 -4.64
C VAL A 185 -37.64 12.10 -5.47
N GLU A 186 -37.81 13.26 -6.13
CA GLU A 186 -39.02 13.55 -6.92
C GLU A 186 -38.80 13.38 -8.43
N ASP A 187 -37.72 13.94 -8.99
CA ASP A 187 -37.52 13.95 -10.45
C ASP A 187 -36.90 12.66 -11.00
N LEU A 188 -35.90 12.06 -10.34
CA LEU A 188 -35.24 10.85 -10.85
C LEU A 188 -36.21 9.66 -11.03
N PRO A 189 -37.13 9.34 -10.09
CA PRO A 189 -38.12 8.29 -10.28
C PRO A 189 -39.09 8.61 -11.41
N ARG A 190 -39.50 9.88 -11.52
CA ARG A 190 -40.43 10.35 -12.55
C ARG A 190 -39.83 10.28 -13.96
N VAL A 191 -38.56 10.64 -14.13
CA VAL A 191 -37.82 10.47 -15.40
C VAL A 191 -37.69 8.98 -15.74
N VAL A 192 -37.43 8.10 -14.77
CA VAL A 192 -37.39 6.64 -14.98
C VAL A 192 -38.75 6.07 -15.39
N GLU A 193 -39.86 6.67 -14.93
CA GLU A 193 -41.23 6.23 -15.25
C GLU A 193 -41.77 6.82 -16.58
N GLU A 194 -41.42 8.07 -16.91
CA GLU A 194 -41.67 8.68 -18.23
C GLU A 194 -40.84 7.97 -19.34
N THR A 195 -39.60 7.55 -19.04
CA THR A 195 -38.75 6.76 -19.96
C THR A 195 -39.29 5.32 -20.18
N ARG A 196 -40.16 4.82 -19.30
CA ARG A 196 -40.79 3.49 -19.43
C ARG A 196 -42.04 3.46 -20.31
N THR A 197 -42.59 4.62 -20.69
CA THR A 197 -43.90 4.72 -21.35
C THR A 197 -43.86 5.24 -22.80
N THR A 198 -42.69 5.52 -23.34
CA THR A 198 -42.50 5.96 -24.74
C THR A 198 -41.66 4.98 -25.56
N ASP A 199 -42.32 3.93 -26.07
CA ASP A 199 -41.75 3.06 -27.10
C ASP A 199 -41.88 3.70 -28.49
N VAL A 200 -40.79 3.70 -29.27
CA VAL A 200 -40.69 3.55 -30.74
C VAL A 200 -39.37 4.14 -31.27
N LYS A 201 -38.45 3.23 -31.62
CA LYS A 201 -37.43 3.32 -32.69
C LYS A 201 -36.71 4.66 -32.95
N ALA A 202 -35.50 4.79 -32.41
CA ALA A 202 -34.38 5.41 -33.13
C ALA A 202 -33.05 4.80 -32.65
N GLU A 203 -32.14 4.49 -33.58
CA GLU A 203 -30.74 4.19 -33.24
C GLU A 203 -30.05 5.49 -32.86
N GLN A 204 -29.55 5.63 -31.62
CA GLN A 204 -28.46 6.56 -31.33
C GLN A 204 -27.66 6.16 -30.09
N ARG A 205 -26.38 6.55 -30.11
CA ARG A 205 -25.37 6.15 -29.14
C ARG A 205 -25.63 6.82 -27.79
N HIS A 206 -25.67 6.03 -26.72
CA HIS A 206 -25.64 6.54 -25.35
C HIS A 206 -24.25 6.32 -24.75
N ALA A 207 -23.66 7.37 -24.17
CA ALA A 207 -22.46 7.24 -23.36
C ALA A 207 -22.80 6.48 -22.07
N PRO A 208 -22.00 5.50 -21.64
CA PRO A 208 -22.26 4.75 -20.40
C PRO A 208 -22.35 5.66 -19.16
N PRO A 209 -23.05 5.22 -18.09
CA PRO A 209 -23.07 5.92 -16.80
C PRO A 209 -21.68 6.21 -16.23
N ALA A 210 -20.68 5.38 -16.55
CA ALA A 210 -19.28 5.61 -16.18
C ALA A 210 -18.66 6.83 -16.89
N THR A 211 -19.02 7.09 -18.15
CA THR A 211 -18.60 8.31 -18.87
C THR A 211 -19.30 9.55 -18.29
N ALA A 212 -20.58 9.44 -17.94
CA ALA A 212 -21.30 10.51 -17.24
C ALA A 212 -20.72 10.77 -15.83
N ALA A 213 -20.32 9.72 -15.09
CA ALA A 213 -19.70 9.84 -13.78
C ALA A 213 -18.26 10.38 -13.85
N ALA A 214 -17.48 10.01 -14.87
CA ALA A 214 -16.15 10.58 -15.11
C ALA A 214 -16.25 12.06 -15.53
N ILE A 215 -17.21 12.41 -16.40
CA ILE A 215 -17.50 13.81 -16.76
C ILE A 215 -18.03 14.58 -15.54
N ALA A 216 -18.84 13.97 -14.67
CA ALA A 216 -19.28 14.60 -13.42
C ALA A 216 -18.13 14.81 -12.44
N ALA A 217 -17.22 13.84 -12.29
CA ALA A 217 -16.01 13.99 -11.47
C ALA A 217 -15.08 15.09 -12.02
N MET A 218 -14.89 15.15 -13.34
CA MET A 218 -14.15 16.25 -13.99
C MET A 218 -14.87 17.59 -13.83
N ALA A 219 -16.20 17.64 -13.97
CA ALA A 219 -16.98 18.86 -13.78
C ALA A 219 -16.89 19.39 -12.34
N ILE A 220 -16.97 18.49 -11.34
CA ILE A 220 -16.78 18.79 -9.91
C ILE A 220 -15.35 19.27 -9.62
N LEU A 221 -14.34 18.79 -10.36
CA LEU A 221 -12.96 19.27 -10.26
C LEU A 221 -12.73 20.62 -10.98
N SER A 222 -13.50 20.90 -12.03
CA SER A 222 -13.40 22.14 -12.83
C SER A 222 -14.13 23.35 -12.23
N ASP A 223 -14.97 23.16 -11.20
CA ASP A 223 -15.81 24.21 -10.64
C ASP A 223 -15.04 25.11 -9.63
N GLY A 224 -14.31 26.08 -10.17
CA GLY A 224 -13.93 27.33 -9.48
C GLY A 224 -12.59 27.34 -8.71
N ASP A 225 -11.57 27.92 -9.35
CA ASP A 225 -10.40 28.60 -8.71
C ASP A 225 -9.47 27.77 -7.80
N ARG A 226 -9.44 26.42 -7.86
CA ARG A 226 -8.75 25.60 -6.82
C ARG A 226 -7.70 24.58 -7.26
N ILE A 227 -7.51 24.35 -8.56
CA ILE A 227 -6.42 23.53 -9.11
C ILE A 227 -5.73 24.33 -10.20
N ASP A 228 -4.42 24.13 -10.42
CA ASP A 228 -3.75 24.80 -11.53
C ASP A 228 -4.32 24.29 -12.88
N PRO A 229 -4.81 25.17 -13.78
CA PRO A 229 -5.36 24.77 -15.07
C PRO A 229 -4.37 23.98 -15.94
N ALA A 230 -3.05 24.11 -15.72
CA ALA A 230 -2.04 23.25 -16.35
C ALA A 230 -2.16 21.80 -15.86
N PHE A 231 -2.25 21.60 -14.54
CA PHE A 231 -2.37 20.28 -13.94
C PHE A 231 -3.70 19.61 -14.30
N GLU A 232 -4.79 20.37 -14.38
CA GLU A 232 -6.08 19.89 -14.90
C GLU A 232 -5.95 19.38 -16.35
N ARG A 233 -5.31 20.16 -17.24
CA ARG A 233 -5.10 19.74 -18.64
C ARG A 233 -4.15 18.54 -18.77
N VAL A 234 -3.14 18.43 -17.92
CA VAL A 234 -2.26 17.24 -17.85
C VAL A 234 -3.04 16.02 -17.38
N LEU A 235 -3.86 16.12 -16.32
CA LEU A 235 -4.75 15.05 -15.86
C LEU A 235 -5.77 14.64 -16.93
N VAL A 236 -6.38 15.61 -17.61
CA VAL A 236 -7.33 15.36 -18.71
C VAL A 236 -6.64 14.69 -19.89
N LYS A 237 -5.40 15.06 -20.24
CA LYS A 237 -4.59 14.38 -21.28
C LYS A 237 -4.19 12.97 -20.87
N LEU A 238 -3.76 12.76 -19.61
CA LEU A 238 -3.44 11.42 -19.07
C LEU A 238 -4.67 10.53 -19.09
N ALA A 239 -5.80 11.03 -18.59
CA ALA A 239 -7.09 10.34 -18.65
C ALA A 239 -7.48 10.06 -20.10
N SER A 240 -7.39 11.02 -21.02
CA SER A 240 -7.79 10.82 -22.43
C SER A 240 -6.90 9.85 -23.20
N HIS A 241 -5.68 9.57 -22.74
CA HIS A 241 -4.80 8.53 -23.28
C HIS A 241 -4.97 7.17 -22.60
N LEU A 242 -5.42 7.13 -21.34
CA LEU A 242 -5.74 5.89 -20.60
C LEU A 242 -7.16 5.36 -20.88
N LEU A 243 -8.09 6.23 -21.31
CA LEU A 243 -9.51 5.90 -21.53
C LEU A 243 -9.90 5.29 -22.90
N PRO A 244 -9.15 5.38 -24.02
CA PRO A 244 -9.61 4.86 -25.31
C PRO A 244 -9.28 3.37 -25.46
N MET A 245 -10.02 2.52 -24.74
CA MET A 245 -10.01 1.05 -24.89
C MET A 245 -11.35 0.53 -25.46
N HIS A 246 -11.88 1.19 -26.49
CA HIS A 246 -12.90 0.60 -27.40
C HIS A 246 -13.04 1.38 -28.72
N SER A 247 -12.40 0.88 -29.79
CA SER A 247 -13.02 0.53 -31.10
C SER A 247 -11.94 0.39 -32.19
N ASP A 248 -11.99 -0.72 -32.93
CA ASP A 248 -11.37 -0.98 -34.24
C ASP A 248 -9.97 -0.38 -34.51
N VAL A 249 -8.97 -0.81 -33.74
CA VAL A 249 -7.55 -0.68 -34.14
C VAL A 249 -6.85 -2.03 -34.00
N ASP A 250 -6.67 -2.72 -35.13
CA ASP A 250 -5.83 -3.93 -35.22
C ASP A 250 -4.36 -3.59 -34.92
N GLY A 251 -3.94 -3.78 -33.68
CA GLY A 251 -2.55 -3.58 -33.25
C GLY A 251 -2.33 -3.98 -31.80
N PRO A 252 -1.11 -4.42 -31.42
CA PRO A 252 -0.81 -4.80 -30.04
C PRO A 252 -0.93 -3.60 -29.09
N PRO A 253 -1.45 -3.80 -27.86
CA PRO A 253 -1.70 -2.72 -26.90
C PRO A 253 -0.42 -1.98 -26.44
N ASP A 254 0.74 -2.60 -26.65
CA ASP A 254 2.08 -2.17 -26.25
C ASP A 254 2.47 -0.77 -26.75
N LYS A 255 1.89 -0.30 -27.87
CA LYS A 255 2.25 0.99 -28.48
C LYS A 255 1.62 2.20 -27.81
N GLY A 256 0.38 2.10 -27.33
CA GLY A 256 -0.38 3.27 -26.85
C GLY A 256 0.30 4.02 -25.70
N LEU A 257 0.92 3.29 -24.77
CA LEU A 257 1.62 3.89 -23.64
C LEU A 257 3.01 4.44 -24.01
N VAL A 258 3.73 3.74 -24.90
CA VAL A 258 5.09 4.13 -25.35
C VAL A 258 5.04 5.33 -26.29
N ASP A 259 4.04 5.43 -27.16
CA ASP A 259 3.83 6.58 -28.04
C ASP A 259 3.25 7.79 -27.28
N ALA A 260 2.56 7.59 -26.15
CA ALA A 260 2.08 8.67 -25.27
C ALA A 260 3.17 9.25 -24.35
N LEU A 261 4.20 8.48 -24.00
CA LEU A 261 5.30 8.90 -23.11
C LEU A 261 5.99 10.20 -23.56
N PRO A 262 6.36 10.38 -24.86
CA PRO A 262 6.87 11.65 -25.37
C PRO A 262 5.88 12.81 -25.24
N GLU A 263 4.57 12.59 -25.46
CA GLU A 263 3.56 13.65 -25.33
C GLU A 263 3.29 14.04 -23.88
N ILE A 264 3.34 13.09 -22.94
CA ILE A 264 3.22 13.35 -21.50
C ILE A 264 4.42 14.16 -21.00
N VAL A 265 5.65 13.76 -21.37
CA VAL A 265 6.87 14.53 -21.07
C VAL A 265 6.81 15.92 -21.69
N ARG A 266 6.32 16.04 -22.93
CA ARG A 266 6.15 17.34 -23.61
C ARG A 266 5.06 18.20 -22.94
N ALA A 267 3.97 17.62 -22.45
CA ALA A 267 2.92 18.34 -21.73
C ALA A 267 3.40 18.86 -20.37
N ILE A 268 4.19 18.06 -19.63
CA ILE A 268 4.83 18.49 -18.36
C ILE A 268 5.89 19.58 -18.61
N HIS A 269 6.53 19.60 -19.78
CA HIS A 269 7.55 20.59 -20.13
C HIS A 269 6.99 21.86 -20.81
N GLU A 270 5.84 21.78 -21.50
CA GLU A 270 5.18 22.93 -22.14
C GLU A 270 4.19 23.67 -21.25
N GLU A 271 3.61 22.99 -20.25
CA GLU A 271 2.70 23.60 -19.28
C GLU A 271 3.43 23.74 -17.94
N ASP A 272 3.83 24.98 -17.61
CA ASP A 272 4.67 25.36 -16.47
C ASP A 272 3.94 25.06 -15.13
N VAL A 273 4.04 23.81 -14.64
CA VAL A 273 3.31 23.34 -13.45
C VAL A 273 3.92 23.96 -12.19
N ASP A 274 3.14 24.82 -11.55
CA ASP A 274 3.52 25.53 -10.33
C ASP A 274 3.48 24.60 -9.10
N PHE A 275 4.59 23.93 -8.83
CA PHE A 275 4.74 23.02 -7.68
C PHE A 275 4.58 23.72 -6.32
N GLU A 276 4.76 25.05 -6.20
CA GLU A 276 4.47 25.77 -4.94
C GLU A 276 2.97 25.76 -4.61
N LYS A 277 2.06 25.69 -5.59
CA LYS A 277 0.62 25.55 -5.33
C LYS A 277 0.22 24.18 -4.79
N LEU A 278 1.00 23.13 -5.09
CA LEU A 278 0.79 21.79 -4.52
C LEU A 278 1.13 21.74 -3.03
N ASN A 279 2.02 22.61 -2.54
CA ASN A 279 2.38 22.73 -1.12
C ASN A 279 1.27 23.32 -0.23
N SER A 280 0.15 23.80 -0.78
CA SER A 280 -1.02 24.14 0.03
C SER A 280 -1.65 22.86 0.59
N LYS A 281 -1.84 22.77 1.92
CA LYS A 281 -2.45 21.61 2.62
C LYS A 281 -3.80 21.19 2.01
N ARG A 282 -4.51 22.15 1.41
CA ARG A 282 -5.79 21.94 0.71
C ARG A 282 -5.62 21.28 -0.66
N THR A 283 -4.57 21.65 -1.41
CA THR A 283 -4.28 21.10 -2.74
C THR A 283 -3.85 19.64 -2.65
N GLY A 284 -2.89 19.32 -1.78
CA GLY A 284 -2.42 17.94 -1.57
C GLY A 284 -3.53 16.98 -1.14
N SER A 285 -4.42 17.43 -0.25
CA SER A 285 -5.61 16.66 0.17
C SER A 285 -6.57 16.38 -1.00
N ILE A 286 -6.78 17.34 -1.91
CA ILE A 286 -7.61 17.16 -3.10
C ILE A 286 -6.97 16.15 -4.05
N VAL A 287 -5.65 16.22 -4.26
CA VAL A 287 -4.91 15.26 -5.11
C VAL A 287 -5.01 13.84 -4.56
N LEU A 288 -4.84 13.63 -3.24
CA LEU A 288 -5.03 12.31 -2.62
C LEU A 288 -6.47 11.79 -2.80
N VAL A 289 -7.49 12.63 -2.58
CA VAL A 289 -8.90 12.21 -2.77
C VAL A 289 -9.19 11.88 -4.24
N ALA A 290 -8.67 12.68 -5.18
CA ALA A 290 -8.82 12.41 -6.62
C ALA A 290 -8.13 11.10 -7.03
N LEU A 291 -6.92 10.84 -6.54
CA LEU A 291 -6.19 9.59 -6.78
C LEU A 291 -6.92 8.38 -6.16
N PHE A 292 -7.45 8.50 -4.95
CA PHE A 292 -8.26 7.45 -4.31
C PHE A 292 -9.52 7.12 -5.14
N ILE A 293 -10.23 8.14 -5.61
CA ILE A 293 -11.42 7.96 -6.47
C ILE A 293 -11.02 7.34 -7.82
N ALA A 294 -9.93 7.79 -8.44
CA ALA A 294 -9.42 7.22 -9.69
C ALA A 294 -9.06 5.73 -9.53
N ASN A 295 -8.41 5.36 -8.43
CA ASN A 295 -8.11 3.98 -8.08
C ASN A 295 -9.38 3.14 -7.88
N LEU A 296 -10.38 3.65 -7.14
CA LEU A 296 -11.68 2.94 -6.99
C LEU A 296 -12.40 2.74 -8.33
N ILE A 297 -12.37 3.72 -9.23
CA ILE A 297 -12.94 3.61 -10.58
C ILE A 297 -12.15 2.58 -11.40
N GLY A 298 -10.83 2.67 -11.44
CA GLY A 298 -9.96 1.75 -12.17
C GLY A 298 -10.11 0.30 -11.71
N MET A 299 -10.07 0.08 -10.39
CA MET A 299 -10.25 -1.25 -9.81
C MET A 299 -11.69 -1.75 -9.90
N GLY A 300 -12.70 -0.88 -9.92
CA GLY A 300 -14.11 -1.23 -10.17
C GLY A 300 -14.37 -1.64 -11.63
N LEU A 301 -13.76 -0.95 -12.60
CA LEU A 301 -13.76 -1.34 -14.01
C LEU A 301 -13.00 -2.64 -14.22
N GLY A 302 -11.85 -2.79 -13.54
CA GLY A 302 -11.08 -4.03 -13.46
C GLY A 302 -11.93 -5.19 -12.95
N ALA A 303 -12.65 -5.02 -11.84
CA ALA A 303 -13.59 -6.01 -11.32
C ALA A 303 -14.64 -6.38 -12.36
N TRP A 304 -15.34 -5.41 -12.96
CA TRP A 304 -16.36 -5.66 -13.98
C TRP A 304 -15.82 -6.45 -15.18
N LYS A 305 -14.60 -6.11 -15.67
CA LYS A 305 -13.96 -6.83 -16.77
C LYS A 305 -13.55 -8.24 -16.34
N SER A 306 -13.03 -8.41 -15.13
CA SER A 306 -12.72 -9.71 -14.51
C SER A 306 -13.94 -10.61 -14.39
N TYR A 307 -15.11 -10.10 -13.96
CA TYR A 307 -16.35 -10.88 -13.92
C TYR A 307 -16.81 -11.37 -15.31
N ARG A 308 -16.59 -10.58 -16.36
CA ARG A 308 -17.00 -10.94 -17.74
C ARG A 308 -16.05 -11.89 -18.46
N HIS A 309 -14.77 -11.89 -18.10
CA HIS A 309 -13.71 -12.64 -18.79
C HIS A 309 -13.03 -13.69 -17.89
N ALA A 310 -13.63 -13.98 -16.73
CA ALA A 310 -13.26 -15.14 -15.92
C ALA A 310 -13.51 -16.45 -16.70
N PRO A 311 -12.84 -17.56 -16.35
CA PRO A 311 -12.99 -18.83 -17.07
C PRO A 311 -14.43 -19.33 -16.90
N PRO A 312 -15.13 -19.73 -17.98
CA PRO A 312 -16.50 -20.19 -17.86
C PRO A 312 -16.55 -21.50 -17.07
N ILE A 313 -17.56 -21.64 -16.20
CA ILE A 313 -17.95 -22.94 -15.65
C ILE A 313 -18.89 -23.55 -16.69
N PRO A 314 -18.56 -24.69 -17.32
CA PRO A 314 -19.37 -25.29 -18.37
C PRO A 314 -20.63 -25.91 -17.77
N ASP A 315 -21.78 -25.74 -18.44
CA ASP A 315 -23.03 -26.42 -18.09
C ASP A 315 -22.81 -27.94 -18.01
N LYS A 316 -22.09 -28.47 -19.01
CA LYS A 316 -21.78 -29.90 -19.18
C LYS A 316 -20.42 -30.11 -19.81
N ILE A 317 -19.70 -31.11 -19.32
CA ILE A 317 -18.57 -31.73 -19.99
C ILE A 317 -19.08 -33.07 -20.55
N ARG A 318 -18.86 -33.33 -21.83
CA ARG A 318 -19.31 -34.56 -22.51
C ARG A 318 -18.13 -35.30 -23.13
N ASP A 319 -18.25 -36.62 -23.22
CA ASP A 319 -17.31 -37.45 -23.98
C ASP A 319 -17.65 -37.48 -25.48
N GLN A 320 -16.82 -38.15 -26.28
CA GLN A 320 -16.96 -38.24 -27.73
C GLN A 320 -18.25 -38.94 -28.21
N ASN A 321 -18.97 -39.65 -27.34
CA ASN A 321 -20.28 -40.25 -27.64
C ASN A 321 -21.44 -39.30 -27.28
N GLY A 322 -21.15 -38.20 -26.59
CA GLY A 322 -22.10 -37.25 -26.06
C GLY A 322 -22.59 -37.56 -24.64
N ASP A 323 -22.03 -38.57 -23.98
CA ASP A 323 -22.37 -38.92 -22.59
C ASP A 323 -21.78 -37.90 -21.61
N ILE A 324 -22.50 -37.61 -20.51
CA ILE A 324 -22.09 -36.57 -19.55
C ILE A 324 -20.97 -37.10 -18.65
N VAL A 325 -19.83 -36.42 -18.66
CA VAL A 325 -18.70 -36.65 -17.75
C VAL A 325 -18.91 -35.88 -16.46
N ALA A 326 -19.16 -34.56 -16.55
CA ALA A 326 -19.39 -33.67 -15.42
C ALA A 326 -20.41 -32.55 -15.75
N THR A 327 -20.98 -31.90 -14.73
CA THR A 327 -21.89 -30.74 -14.86
C THR A 327 -21.39 -29.52 -14.06
N ASP A 328 -21.96 -28.35 -14.33
CA ASP A 328 -21.65 -27.14 -13.56
C ASP A 328 -21.98 -27.31 -12.06
N GLU A 329 -23.12 -27.92 -11.73
CA GLU A 329 -23.52 -28.25 -10.35
C GLU A 329 -22.45 -29.09 -9.64
N GLN A 330 -21.86 -30.07 -10.33
CA GLN A 330 -20.82 -30.95 -9.79
C GLN A 330 -19.49 -30.22 -9.57
N ILE A 331 -19.09 -29.35 -10.51
CA ILE A 331 -17.89 -28.49 -10.40
C ILE A 331 -18.05 -27.49 -9.25
N ARG A 332 -19.23 -26.86 -9.13
CA ARG A 332 -19.56 -25.92 -8.04
C ARG A 332 -19.58 -26.61 -6.68
N LEU A 333 -20.16 -27.82 -6.60
CA LEU A 333 -20.12 -28.63 -5.39
C LEU A 333 -18.68 -29.03 -5.04
N GLY A 334 -17.87 -29.40 -6.02
CA GLY A 334 -16.43 -29.64 -5.85
C GLY A 334 -15.69 -28.47 -5.23
N LYS A 335 -15.92 -27.24 -5.72
CA LYS A 335 -15.37 -26.02 -5.11
C LYS A 335 -15.82 -25.86 -3.65
N LYS A 336 -17.11 -26.02 -3.36
CA LYS A 336 -17.64 -25.92 -1.99
C LYS A 336 -17.02 -26.96 -1.06
N LEU A 337 -16.83 -28.19 -1.52
CA LEU A 337 -16.19 -29.27 -0.75
C LEU A 337 -14.70 -29.00 -0.52
N PHE A 338 -13.99 -28.48 -1.53
CA PHE A 338 -12.61 -27.99 -1.37
C PHE A 338 -12.51 -26.91 -0.29
N GLN A 339 -13.45 -25.95 -0.28
CA GLN A 339 -13.52 -24.90 0.75
C GLN A 339 -13.89 -25.45 2.13
N ALA A 340 -14.96 -26.23 2.24
CA ALA A 340 -15.48 -26.73 3.52
C ALA A 340 -14.47 -27.60 4.28
N ASN A 341 -13.73 -28.45 3.57
CA ASN A 341 -12.69 -29.31 4.13
C ASN A 341 -11.32 -28.59 4.28
N GLY A 342 -11.25 -27.30 3.95
CA GLY A 342 -10.05 -26.48 4.14
C GLY A 342 -8.85 -26.91 3.29
N LEU A 343 -9.08 -27.48 2.10
CA LEU A 343 -7.99 -28.03 1.26
C LEU A 343 -6.99 -26.95 0.78
N MET A 344 -7.38 -25.68 0.68
CA MET A 344 -6.47 -24.54 0.44
C MET A 344 -5.45 -24.32 1.59
N ASN A 345 -5.69 -24.89 2.76
CA ASN A 345 -4.75 -24.94 3.87
C ASN A 345 -3.97 -26.25 3.96
N GLN A 346 -4.29 -27.26 3.13
CA GLN A 346 -3.50 -28.49 2.98
C GLN A 346 -2.51 -28.36 1.83
N GLY A 347 -3.00 -28.09 0.62
CA GLY A 347 -2.24 -27.76 -0.57
C GLY A 347 -2.67 -26.41 -1.16
N SER A 348 -2.51 -26.22 -2.47
CA SER A 348 -2.89 -24.98 -3.17
C SER A 348 -3.83 -25.24 -4.35
N ILE A 349 -4.43 -24.18 -4.88
CA ILE A 349 -5.19 -24.17 -6.13
C ILE A 349 -4.80 -22.89 -6.88
N LEU A 350 -4.50 -22.97 -8.18
CA LEU A 350 -3.96 -21.83 -8.95
C LEU A 350 -2.71 -21.20 -8.30
N GLY A 351 -1.90 -22.02 -7.63
CA GLY A 351 -0.69 -21.62 -6.88
C GLY A 351 -0.95 -20.96 -5.52
N ASN A 352 -2.21 -20.62 -5.20
CA ASN A 352 -2.59 -19.96 -3.96
C ASN A 352 -3.02 -20.96 -2.87
N GLY A 353 -2.49 -20.79 -1.66
CA GLY A 353 -2.74 -21.67 -0.52
C GLY A 353 -1.48 -22.25 0.11
N SER A 354 -1.61 -23.44 0.67
CA SER A 354 -0.56 -24.16 1.39
C SER A 354 0.45 -24.85 0.47
N TYR A 355 1.58 -25.23 1.07
CA TYR A 355 2.73 -25.85 0.41
C TYR A 355 2.98 -27.30 0.87
N PHE A 356 2.12 -27.83 1.75
CA PHE A 356 2.32 -29.11 2.42
C PHE A 356 1.84 -30.31 1.60
N GLY A 357 0.67 -30.16 0.97
CA GLY A 357 0.20 -31.01 -0.13
C GLY A 357 0.49 -30.38 -1.50
N VAL A 358 -0.04 -31.03 -2.53
CA VAL A 358 0.12 -30.62 -3.94
C VAL A 358 -0.64 -29.33 -4.27
N ASP A 359 -0.29 -28.70 -5.41
CA ASP A 359 -1.22 -27.80 -6.08
C ASP A 359 -2.23 -28.61 -6.89
N LEU A 360 -3.53 -28.48 -6.58
CA LEU A 360 -4.60 -29.26 -7.21
C LEU A 360 -4.79 -28.94 -8.71
N THR A 361 -4.49 -27.71 -9.15
CA THR A 361 -4.56 -27.35 -10.57
C THR A 361 -3.43 -28.04 -11.34
N ALA A 362 -2.20 -27.95 -10.81
CA ALA A 362 -1.04 -28.56 -11.45
C ALA A 362 -1.04 -30.10 -11.39
N ASP A 363 -1.44 -30.69 -10.25
CA ASP A 363 -1.59 -32.14 -10.08
C ASP A 363 -2.65 -32.69 -11.04
N ALA A 364 -3.82 -32.06 -11.14
CA ALA A 364 -4.84 -32.47 -12.11
C ALA A 364 -4.38 -32.28 -13.57
N LEU A 365 -3.61 -31.24 -13.88
CA LEU A 365 -3.09 -31.00 -15.24
C LEU A 365 -2.03 -32.03 -15.65
N HIS A 366 -1.10 -32.32 -14.74
CA HIS A 366 -0.05 -33.32 -14.93
C HIS A 366 -0.64 -34.72 -15.10
N LEU A 367 -1.53 -35.14 -14.18
CA LEU A 367 -2.26 -36.41 -14.27
C LEU A 367 -3.14 -36.49 -15.53
N LYS A 368 -3.68 -35.36 -16.03
CA LYS A 368 -4.44 -35.34 -17.28
C LYS A 368 -3.54 -35.71 -18.46
N ALA A 369 -2.34 -35.12 -18.55
CA ALA A 369 -1.36 -35.46 -19.56
C ALA A 369 -0.92 -36.94 -19.45
N GLU A 370 -0.51 -37.38 -18.26
CA GLU A 370 -0.06 -38.75 -17.99
C GLU A 370 -1.11 -39.80 -18.39
N PHE A 371 -2.37 -39.64 -17.96
CA PHE A 371 -3.42 -40.61 -18.30
C PHE A 371 -3.87 -40.53 -19.77
N MET A 372 -3.72 -39.39 -20.46
CA MET A 372 -3.90 -39.33 -21.92
C MET A 372 -2.77 -40.06 -22.65
N GLN A 373 -1.53 -39.96 -22.16
CA GLN A 373 -0.38 -40.72 -22.67
C GLN A 373 -0.56 -42.23 -22.43
N GLU A 374 -0.99 -42.64 -21.22
CA GLU A 374 -1.35 -44.03 -20.87
C GLU A 374 -2.42 -44.61 -21.82
N TYR A 375 -3.44 -43.80 -22.16
CA TYR A 375 -4.49 -44.19 -23.11
C TYR A 375 -3.91 -44.50 -24.50
N TYR A 376 -3.07 -43.61 -25.03
CA TYR A 376 -2.48 -43.80 -26.36
C TYR A 376 -1.39 -44.88 -26.41
N ALA A 377 -0.64 -45.08 -25.33
CA ALA A 377 0.29 -46.20 -25.23
C ALA A 377 -0.44 -47.55 -25.34
N ARG A 378 -1.60 -47.66 -24.67
CA ARG A 378 -2.48 -48.84 -24.78
C ARG A 378 -3.13 -49.02 -26.14
N GLU A 379 -3.49 -47.94 -26.85
CA GLU A 379 -3.94 -48.05 -28.26
C GLU A 379 -2.84 -48.64 -29.17
N GLN A 380 -1.57 -48.37 -28.87
CA GLN A 380 -0.42 -48.92 -29.61
C GLN A 380 0.00 -50.33 -29.14
N GLY A 381 -0.59 -50.83 -28.05
CA GLY A 381 -0.32 -52.16 -27.50
C GLY A 381 0.80 -52.21 -26.45
N GLY A 382 1.28 -51.06 -25.96
CA GLY A 382 2.15 -50.97 -24.78
C GLY A 382 1.35 -51.00 -23.48
N ASP A 383 1.89 -51.63 -22.44
CA ASP A 383 1.26 -51.66 -21.11
C ASP A 383 1.41 -50.32 -20.36
N SER A 384 2.46 -49.55 -20.66
CA SER A 384 2.74 -48.17 -20.21
C SER A 384 3.52 -47.40 -21.29
N ILE A 385 3.77 -46.11 -21.09
CA ILE A 385 4.54 -45.29 -22.05
C ILE A 385 6.03 -45.68 -22.08
N GLU A 386 6.61 -46.01 -20.92
CA GLU A 386 8.02 -46.42 -20.79
C GLU A 386 8.31 -47.79 -21.41
N ALA A 387 7.28 -48.54 -21.79
CA ALA A 387 7.39 -49.82 -22.50
C ALA A 387 7.54 -49.65 -24.02
N LEU A 388 7.29 -48.45 -24.56
CA LEU A 388 7.42 -48.10 -25.97
C LEU A 388 8.82 -47.55 -26.29
N ASP A 389 9.18 -47.46 -27.58
CA ASP A 389 10.45 -46.83 -27.96
C ASP A 389 10.43 -45.28 -27.90
N ASP A 390 11.59 -44.65 -27.81
CA ASP A 390 11.73 -43.18 -27.68
C ASP A 390 10.97 -42.39 -28.77
N ALA A 391 10.78 -42.96 -29.97
CA ALA A 391 10.08 -42.30 -31.07
C ALA A 391 8.55 -42.46 -30.95
N GLU A 392 8.08 -43.62 -30.48
CA GLU A 392 6.68 -43.86 -30.14
C GLU A 392 6.24 -42.98 -28.95
N GLN A 393 7.08 -42.90 -27.90
CA GLN A 393 6.86 -42.01 -26.74
C GLN A 393 6.71 -40.54 -27.18
N ALA A 394 7.71 -40.01 -27.91
CA ALA A 394 7.68 -38.63 -28.40
C ALA A 394 6.48 -38.34 -29.34
N ALA A 395 6.02 -39.33 -30.11
CA ALA A 395 4.84 -39.20 -30.95
C ALA A 395 3.53 -39.14 -30.14
N ILE A 396 3.45 -39.85 -29.01
CA ILE A 396 2.34 -39.78 -28.06
C ILE A 396 2.34 -38.45 -27.31
N GLU A 397 3.49 -38.01 -26.79
CA GLU A 397 3.64 -36.74 -26.08
C GLU A 397 3.19 -35.54 -26.95
N GLU A 398 3.72 -35.42 -28.17
CA GLU A 398 3.35 -34.34 -29.09
C GLU A 398 1.89 -34.45 -29.56
N ARG A 399 1.29 -35.66 -29.58
CA ARG A 399 -0.15 -35.82 -29.82
C ARG A 399 -0.97 -35.28 -28.65
N VAL A 400 -0.68 -35.70 -27.42
CA VAL A 400 -1.40 -35.24 -26.22
C VAL A 400 -1.31 -33.73 -26.07
N LYS A 401 -0.11 -33.17 -26.27
CA LYS A 401 0.11 -31.73 -26.27
C LYS A 401 -0.76 -30.99 -27.30
N ARG A 402 -0.88 -31.48 -28.53
CA ARG A 402 -1.77 -30.89 -29.56
C ARG A 402 -3.26 -31.08 -29.30
N GLU A 403 -3.65 -32.12 -28.56
CA GLU A 403 -5.05 -32.29 -28.13
C GLU A 403 -5.41 -31.38 -26.94
N LEU A 404 -4.41 -30.91 -26.16
CA LEU A 404 -4.59 -29.99 -25.04
C LEU A 404 -4.37 -28.51 -25.41
N ASP A 405 -3.58 -28.21 -26.44
CA ASP A 405 -3.47 -26.88 -27.09
C ASP A 405 -4.74 -26.59 -27.92
N ALA A 406 -5.82 -26.29 -27.20
CA ALA A 406 -7.16 -26.11 -27.73
C ALA A 406 -7.74 -24.74 -27.35
N ASP A 407 -8.51 -24.15 -28.26
CA ASP A 407 -9.24 -22.90 -28.01
C ASP A 407 -10.50 -23.14 -27.17
N ALA A 408 -10.86 -22.15 -26.36
CA ALA A 408 -12.10 -22.19 -25.60
C ALA A 408 -13.33 -22.32 -26.52
N PRO A 409 -14.32 -23.18 -26.18
CA PRO A 409 -15.49 -23.38 -27.02
C PRO A 409 -16.42 -22.15 -27.00
N ASP A 410 -17.02 -21.84 -28.15
CA ASP A 410 -18.03 -20.77 -28.33
C ASP A 410 -19.32 -20.94 -27.49
N GLY A 411 -19.46 -22.05 -26.76
CA GLY A 411 -20.68 -22.42 -26.03
C GLY A 411 -20.41 -23.06 -24.68
N SER A 412 -21.46 -23.23 -23.88
CA SER A 412 -21.39 -23.71 -22.50
C SER A 412 -21.10 -25.20 -22.32
N THR A 413 -20.78 -25.94 -23.38
CA THR A 413 -20.50 -27.38 -23.33
C THR A 413 -19.09 -27.67 -23.83
N ILE A 414 -18.27 -28.29 -22.99
CA ILE A 414 -16.95 -28.82 -23.39
C ILE A 414 -17.15 -30.23 -23.96
N GLN A 415 -16.50 -30.53 -25.08
CA GLN A 415 -16.47 -31.84 -25.70
C GLN A 415 -15.06 -32.42 -25.54
N TYR A 416 -14.96 -33.57 -24.87
CA TYR A 416 -13.69 -34.25 -24.61
C TYR A 416 -13.36 -35.28 -25.68
N SER A 417 -12.06 -35.42 -25.94
CA SER A 417 -11.50 -36.58 -26.63
C SER A 417 -11.70 -37.86 -25.79
N ALA A 418 -11.59 -39.02 -26.44
CA ALA A 418 -11.67 -40.30 -25.73
C ALA A 418 -10.59 -40.46 -24.64
N ALA A 419 -9.41 -39.88 -24.89
CA ALA A 419 -8.30 -39.85 -23.95
C ALA A 419 -8.57 -38.86 -22.79
N GLU A 420 -9.11 -37.67 -23.05
CA GLU A 420 -9.49 -36.74 -21.98
C GLU A 420 -10.58 -37.32 -21.06
N ALA A 421 -11.61 -37.94 -21.65
CA ALA A 421 -12.67 -38.59 -20.87
C ALA A 421 -12.14 -39.81 -20.09
N TYR A 422 -11.15 -40.53 -20.62
CA TYR A 422 -10.42 -41.56 -19.87
C TYR A 422 -9.64 -40.95 -18.70
N ALA A 423 -8.85 -39.90 -18.94
CA ALA A 423 -8.04 -39.22 -17.95
C ALA A 423 -8.86 -38.62 -16.80
N HIS A 424 -9.97 -37.92 -17.09
CA HIS A 424 -10.88 -37.39 -16.05
C HIS A 424 -11.37 -38.52 -15.12
N ARG A 425 -11.78 -39.66 -15.69
CA ARG A 425 -12.23 -40.83 -14.92
C ARG A 425 -11.10 -41.51 -14.13
N ARG A 426 -9.83 -41.36 -14.54
CA ARG A 426 -8.66 -41.82 -13.75
C ARG A 426 -8.32 -40.85 -12.61
N ILE A 427 -8.31 -39.54 -12.86
CA ILE A 427 -8.07 -38.50 -11.84
C ILE A 427 -9.10 -38.61 -10.71
N ARG A 428 -10.39 -38.81 -11.04
CA ARG A 428 -11.45 -39.07 -10.06
C ARG A 428 -11.10 -40.22 -9.10
N LYS A 429 -10.58 -41.33 -9.61
CA LYS A 429 -10.13 -42.47 -8.77
C LYS A 429 -8.92 -42.09 -7.92
N GLN A 430 -7.92 -41.47 -8.52
CA GLN A 430 -6.72 -40.98 -7.82
C GLN A 430 -7.07 -40.08 -6.63
N TYR A 431 -8.12 -39.26 -6.76
CA TYR A 431 -8.59 -38.34 -5.72
C TYR A 431 -9.42 -39.05 -4.65
N ILE A 432 -10.19 -40.08 -5.00
CA ILE A 432 -10.86 -40.97 -4.03
C ILE A 432 -9.81 -41.71 -3.20
N GLU A 433 -8.84 -42.35 -3.86
CA GLU A 433 -7.72 -43.05 -3.22
C GLU A 433 -6.97 -42.08 -2.27
N ARG A 434 -6.52 -40.93 -2.77
CA ARG A 434 -5.73 -39.97 -1.98
C ARG A 434 -6.49 -39.28 -0.84
N TYR A 435 -7.75 -38.90 -1.05
CA TYR A 435 -8.47 -38.01 -0.12
C TYR A 435 -9.64 -38.66 0.65
N HIS A 436 -10.16 -39.80 0.21
CA HIS A 436 -11.17 -40.56 0.95
C HIS A 436 -10.60 -41.84 1.56
N GLU A 437 -9.88 -42.67 0.80
CA GLU A 437 -9.20 -43.85 1.38
C GLU A 437 -8.02 -43.43 2.27
N GLY A 438 -7.35 -42.33 1.88
CA GLY A 438 -6.34 -41.62 2.68
C GLY A 438 -4.92 -41.89 2.20
N ASP A 439 -4.05 -40.91 2.42
CA ASP A 439 -2.61 -40.97 2.12
C ASP A 439 -1.84 -40.43 3.33
N PRO A 440 -1.57 -41.27 4.35
CA PRO A 440 -0.91 -40.85 5.58
C PRO A 440 0.48 -40.28 5.35
N ASP A 441 1.20 -40.77 4.34
CA ASP A 441 2.53 -40.27 3.96
C ASP A 441 2.46 -38.83 3.41
N ARG A 442 1.33 -38.42 2.79
CA ARG A 442 1.02 -37.01 2.47
C ARG A 442 0.44 -36.21 3.64
N GLY A 443 0.24 -36.82 4.82
CA GLY A 443 -0.48 -36.21 5.94
C GLY A 443 -1.97 -36.06 5.69
N ILE A 444 -2.57 -36.97 4.91
CA ILE A 444 -4.02 -37.07 4.66
C ILE A 444 -4.56 -38.32 5.38
N PRO A 445 -5.32 -38.18 6.48
CA PRO A 445 -5.91 -39.33 7.14
C PRO A 445 -6.99 -40.00 6.27
N PRO A 446 -7.33 -41.28 6.53
CA PRO A 446 -8.53 -41.89 5.97
C PRO A 446 -9.79 -41.08 6.31
N GLU A 447 -10.76 -41.07 5.41
CA GLU A 447 -12.01 -40.30 5.50
C GLU A 447 -11.83 -38.77 5.66
N PHE A 448 -10.65 -38.22 5.33
CA PHE A 448 -10.41 -36.76 5.31
C PHE A 448 -11.46 -36.01 4.45
N ILE A 449 -11.87 -36.62 3.35
CA ILE A 449 -13.14 -36.32 2.68
C ILE A 449 -14.11 -37.47 2.98
N ALA A 450 -15.28 -37.12 3.52
CA ALA A 450 -16.19 -38.08 4.15
C ALA A 450 -16.75 -39.16 3.21
N THR A 451 -16.89 -38.90 1.90
CA THR A 451 -17.38 -39.89 0.93
C THR A 451 -16.56 -39.93 -0.37
N PRO A 452 -16.55 -41.08 -1.09
CA PRO A 452 -15.95 -41.17 -2.42
C PRO A 452 -16.55 -40.17 -3.40
N GLU A 453 -17.87 -39.97 -3.36
CA GLU A 453 -18.59 -39.06 -4.27
C GLU A 453 -18.17 -37.61 -4.07
N GLN A 454 -17.87 -37.20 -2.83
CA GLN A 454 -17.35 -35.87 -2.52
C GLN A 454 -15.92 -35.67 -3.03
N ALA A 455 -15.06 -36.69 -2.87
CA ALA A 455 -13.70 -36.67 -3.45
C ALA A 455 -13.75 -36.63 -4.99
N GLU A 456 -14.71 -37.33 -5.61
CA GLU A 456 -14.98 -37.26 -7.05
C GLU A 456 -15.38 -35.85 -7.50
N ARG A 457 -16.20 -35.12 -6.72
CA ARG A 457 -16.55 -33.72 -7.04
C ARG A 457 -15.35 -32.78 -6.88
N ILE A 458 -14.49 -32.99 -5.88
CA ILE A 458 -13.25 -32.20 -5.74
C ILE A 458 -12.35 -32.41 -6.96
N ALA A 459 -12.28 -33.64 -7.49
CA ALA A 459 -11.57 -33.92 -8.74
C ALA A 459 -12.19 -33.17 -9.94
N ASP A 460 -13.53 -33.09 -10.05
CA ASP A 460 -14.19 -32.29 -11.10
C ASP A 460 -13.80 -30.82 -11.06
N PHE A 461 -13.72 -30.25 -9.85
CA PHE A 461 -13.28 -28.87 -9.65
C PHE A 461 -11.80 -28.69 -10.01
N ALA A 462 -10.92 -29.59 -9.58
CA ALA A 462 -9.50 -29.56 -9.91
C ALA A 462 -9.28 -29.68 -11.43
N VAL A 463 -9.93 -30.63 -12.10
CA VAL A 463 -9.88 -30.82 -13.56
C VAL A 463 -10.47 -29.62 -14.32
N TRP A 464 -11.51 -28.96 -13.81
CA TRP A 464 -11.99 -27.70 -14.38
C TRP A 464 -10.94 -26.58 -14.29
N THR A 465 -10.19 -26.47 -13.18
CA THR A 465 -9.07 -25.51 -13.10
C THR A 465 -7.91 -25.87 -14.04
N ALA A 466 -7.57 -27.16 -14.15
CA ALA A 466 -6.57 -27.64 -15.09
C ALA A 466 -6.97 -27.35 -16.54
N TRP A 467 -8.25 -27.54 -16.88
CA TRP A 467 -8.79 -27.26 -18.21
C TRP A 467 -8.53 -25.81 -18.65
N PHE A 468 -8.96 -24.82 -17.87
CA PHE A 468 -8.72 -23.43 -18.26
C PHE A 468 -7.26 -23.00 -18.13
N ALA A 469 -6.43 -23.74 -17.38
CA ALA A 469 -4.99 -23.51 -17.28
C ALA A 469 -4.20 -23.92 -18.54
N HIS A 470 -4.76 -24.77 -19.40
CA HIS A 470 -4.18 -25.16 -20.70
C HIS A 470 -4.99 -24.70 -21.93
N THR A 471 -6.26 -24.32 -21.76
CA THR A 471 -7.15 -23.94 -22.87
C THR A 471 -7.02 -22.46 -23.20
N ASN A 472 -6.75 -22.13 -24.47
CA ASN A 472 -6.56 -20.75 -24.93
C ASN A 472 -7.82 -19.90 -24.71
N ARG A 473 -7.65 -18.64 -24.28
CA ARG A 473 -8.76 -17.68 -24.20
C ARG A 473 -9.32 -17.42 -25.61
N PRO A 474 -10.62 -17.12 -25.77
CA PRO A 474 -11.16 -16.61 -27.02
C PRO A 474 -10.33 -15.42 -27.53
N ASP A 475 -10.05 -15.40 -28.83
CA ASP A 475 -9.23 -14.40 -29.53
C ASP A 475 -7.78 -14.24 -28.97
N SER A 476 -7.24 -15.28 -28.30
CA SER A 476 -5.89 -15.29 -27.74
C SER A 476 -5.03 -16.47 -28.24
N THR A 477 -3.72 -16.40 -27.95
CA THR A 477 -2.73 -17.46 -28.21
C THR A 477 -2.12 -18.02 -26.92
N HIS A 478 -2.83 -17.84 -25.80
CA HIS A 478 -2.44 -18.31 -24.48
C HIS A 478 -3.67 -18.61 -23.60
N SER A 479 -3.47 -19.43 -22.58
CA SER A 479 -4.53 -19.97 -21.71
C SER A 479 -5.16 -18.93 -20.78
N TYR A 480 -6.25 -19.29 -20.08
CA TYR A 480 -6.88 -18.35 -19.14
C TYR A 480 -5.94 -17.89 -18.02
N THR A 481 -4.92 -18.68 -17.69
CA THR A 481 -3.92 -18.42 -16.65
C THR A 481 -2.61 -17.85 -17.21
N ASN A 482 -2.59 -17.37 -18.47
CA ASN A 482 -1.38 -16.91 -19.16
C ASN A 482 -0.31 -18.02 -19.25
N ASP A 483 -0.75 -19.24 -19.59
CA ASP A 483 0.02 -20.49 -19.69
C ASP A 483 0.62 -21.01 -18.37
N TRP A 484 0.12 -20.56 -17.22
CA TRP A 484 0.52 -21.10 -15.90
C TRP A 484 -0.37 -22.31 -15.50
N PRO A 485 0.15 -23.37 -14.85
CA PRO A 485 1.51 -23.57 -14.36
C PRO A 485 2.45 -24.06 -15.45
N TYR A 486 3.76 -23.98 -15.20
CA TYR A 486 4.77 -24.56 -16.07
C TYR A 486 4.64 -26.09 -16.14
N GLU A 487 4.12 -26.57 -17.28
CA GLU A 487 3.96 -27.99 -17.59
C GLU A 487 4.25 -28.21 -19.09
N PRO A 488 5.52 -28.51 -19.45
CA PRO A 488 5.93 -28.69 -20.83
C PRO A 488 5.16 -29.78 -21.59
N ALA A 489 4.62 -30.79 -20.90
CA ALA A 489 3.87 -31.89 -21.51
C ALA A 489 2.54 -31.44 -22.13
N VAL A 490 1.94 -30.34 -21.64
CA VAL A 490 0.71 -29.76 -22.21
C VAL A 490 0.97 -28.51 -23.04
N GLY A 491 2.23 -28.09 -23.18
CA GLY A 491 2.63 -26.92 -23.95
C GLY A 491 2.84 -25.64 -23.12
N ASN A 492 2.34 -25.59 -21.89
CA ASN A 492 2.42 -24.45 -20.99
C ASN A 492 3.87 -23.95 -20.76
N ARG A 493 4.15 -22.71 -21.16
CA ARG A 493 5.46 -22.03 -21.06
C ARG A 493 5.27 -20.53 -20.84
N PRO A 494 6.29 -19.78 -20.36
CA PRO A 494 6.17 -18.32 -20.24
C PRO A 494 5.83 -17.66 -21.58
N THR A 495 4.69 -16.99 -21.65
CA THR A 495 4.24 -16.27 -22.86
C THR A 495 5.15 -15.08 -23.19
N GLY A 496 5.06 -14.56 -24.42
CA GLY A 496 5.84 -13.39 -24.86
C GLY A 496 5.66 -12.17 -23.96
N GLN A 497 4.44 -11.92 -23.47
CA GLN A 497 4.16 -10.83 -22.53
C GLN A 497 4.91 -10.98 -21.20
N VAL A 498 5.08 -12.20 -20.67
CA VAL A 498 5.80 -12.44 -19.40
C VAL A 498 7.26 -12.00 -19.51
N LEU A 499 7.92 -12.27 -20.64
CA LEU A 499 9.30 -11.83 -20.89
C LEU A 499 9.42 -10.32 -21.13
N VAL A 500 8.48 -9.74 -21.89
CA VAL A 500 8.44 -8.30 -22.16
C VAL A 500 8.23 -7.51 -20.87
N TRP A 501 7.21 -7.86 -20.09
CA TRP A 501 6.90 -7.15 -18.84
C TRP A 501 7.95 -7.36 -17.75
N SER A 502 8.61 -8.52 -17.70
CA SER A 502 9.81 -8.71 -16.85
C SER A 502 11.01 -7.86 -17.25
N THR A 503 11.10 -7.44 -18.51
CA THR A 503 12.13 -6.49 -18.97
C THR A 503 11.73 -5.06 -18.63
N ILE A 504 10.44 -4.74 -18.79
CA ILE A 504 9.87 -3.42 -18.46
C ILE A 504 9.95 -3.15 -16.95
N SER A 505 9.69 -4.12 -16.07
CA SER A 505 9.82 -3.93 -14.61
C SER A 505 11.23 -3.54 -14.19
N VAL A 506 12.28 -4.16 -14.74
CA VAL A 506 13.66 -3.76 -14.43
C VAL A 506 13.94 -2.32 -14.90
N LEU A 507 13.39 -1.90 -16.04
CA LEU A 507 13.50 -0.51 -16.50
C LEU A 507 12.70 0.47 -15.63
N LEU A 508 11.48 0.11 -15.23
CA LEU A 508 10.62 0.89 -14.34
C LEU A 508 11.23 1.02 -12.94
N LEU A 509 11.90 -0.01 -12.42
CA LEU A 509 12.61 0.06 -11.15
C LEU A 509 13.78 1.06 -11.21
N ILE A 510 14.59 0.99 -12.27
CA ILE A 510 15.73 1.90 -12.45
C ILE A 510 15.25 3.34 -12.67
N PHE A 511 14.26 3.54 -13.53
CA PHE A 511 13.70 4.85 -13.84
C PHE A 511 12.93 5.44 -12.65
N GLY A 512 12.04 4.67 -12.03
CA GLY A 512 11.25 5.06 -10.88
C GLY A 512 12.10 5.32 -9.64
N GLY A 513 13.14 4.52 -9.40
CA GLY A 513 14.13 4.79 -8.36
C GLY A 513 14.91 6.08 -8.61
N GLY A 514 15.36 6.31 -9.86
CA GLY A 514 16.03 7.57 -10.24
C GLY A 514 15.13 8.80 -10.12
N LEU A 515 13.89 8.70 -10.59
CA LEU A 515 12.86 9.73 -10.48
C LEU A 515 12.50 10.01 -9.01
N GLY A 516 12.38 8.96 -8.19
CA GLY A 516 12.15 9.08 -6.75
C GLY A 516 13.29 9.81 -6.04
N VAL A 517 14.54 9.49 -6.36
CA VAL A 517 15.72 10.17 -5.76
C VAL A 517 15.78 11.64 -6.20
N TRP A 518 15.49 11.92 -7.48
CA TRP A 518 15.39 13.28 -7.98
C TRP A 518 14.27 14.06 -7.29
N ALA A 519 13.07 13.48 -7.16
CA ALA A 519 11.94 14.10 -6.48
C ALA A 519 12.24 14.33 -4.99
N TYR A 520 12.85 13.36 -4.32
CA TYR A 520 13.20 13.45 -2.91
C TYR A 520 14.15 14.63 -2.62
N HIS A 521 15.17 14.83 -3.47
CA HIS A 521 16.07 15.99 -3.36
C HIS A 521 15.48 17.31 -3.89
N SER A 522 14.56 17.27 -4.86
CA SER A 522 14.00 18.50 -5.46
C SER A 522 12.85 19.10 -4.66
N LEU A 523 12.18 18.29 -3.83
CA LEU A 523 11.07 18.72 -2.98
C LEU A 523 11.51 19.07 -1.54
N ASP A 524 12.82 19.01 -1.26
CA ASP A 524 13.45 19.38 0.01
C ASP A 524 12.74 18.78 1.24
N PHE A 525 12.48 17.46 1.20
CA PHE A 525 11.89 16.76 2.35
C PHE A 525 12.89 16.79 3.51
N ALA A 526 12.53 17.53 4.56
CA ALA A 526 13.40 17.92 5.66
C ALA A 526 14.38 16.82 6.11
N GLU A 527 15.68 17.15 6.07
CA GLU A 527 16.69 16.37 6.78
C GLU A 527 16.42 16.47 8.29
N PRO A 528 16.53 15.36 9.06
CA PRO A 528 16.22 15.38 10.49
C PRO A 528 17.08 16.42 11.22
N THR A 529 16.41 17.40 11.83
CA THR A 529 17.05 18.53 12.50
C THR A 529 18.03 18.04 13.57
N THR A 530 19.26 18.54 13.49
CA THR A 530 20.38 18.06 14.32
C THR A 530 20.44 18.69 15.71
N ASP A 531 19.39 19.40 16.11
CA ASP A 531 19.32 20.10 17.38
C ASP A 531 18.97 19.16 18.54
N VAL A 532 19.53 19.46 19.72
CA VAL A 532 19.32 18.68 20.94
C VAL A 532 17.99 19.08 21.56
N ILE A 533 16.94 18.34 21.22
CA ILE A 533 15.57 18.55 21.68
C ILE A 533 15.38 17.94 23.08
N ASP A 534 14.71 18.69 23.97
CA ASP A 534 14.47 18.27 25.36
C ASP A 534 13.21 17.39 25.44
N ILE A 535 13.39 16.09 25.22
CA ILE A 535 12.28 15.14 25.14
C ILE A 535 11.63 14.96 26.53
N PRO A 536 10.30 15.15 26.65
CA PRO A 536 9.59 14.98 27.92
C PRO A 536 9.84 13.60 28.55
N SER A 537 10.07 13.56 29.86
CA SER A 537 10.08 12.28 30.59
C SER A 537 8.69 11.65 30.51
N PRO A 538 8.57 10.34 30.23
CA PRO A 538 7.28 9.66 30.25
C PRO A 538 6.51 9.76 31.57
N ASP A 539 7.18 10.00 32.71
CA ASP A 539 6.52 10.25 34.00
C ASP A 539 5.81 11.63 34.06
N SER A 540 6.07 12.52 33.09
CA SER A 540 5.40 13.83 32.95
C SER A 540 4.15 13.81 32.05
N VAL A 541 3.89 12.69 31.36
CA VAL A 541 2.71 12.53 30.49
C VAL A 541 1.48 12.11 31.33
N SER A 542 0.39 12.85 31.23
CA SER A 542 -0.91 12.47 31.81
C SER A 542 -1.49 11.28 31.06
N ILE A 543 -1.99 10.27 31.78
CA ILE A 543 -2.57 9.05 31.19
C ILE A 543 -4.07 9.01 31.44
N THR A 544 -4.87 8.96 30.38
CA THR A 544 -6.34 8.86 30.48
C THR A 544 -6.81 7.42 30.79
N PRO A 545 -8.02 7.24 31.34
CA PRO A 545 -8.62 5.91 31.52
C PRO A 545 -8.68 5.07 30.22
N THR A 546 -8.87 5.71 29.06
CA THR A 546 -8.91 5.03 27.75
C THR A 546 -7.52 4.59 27.31
N GLN A 547 -6.49 5.41 27.52
CA GLN A 547 -5.10 5.03 27.28
C GLN A 547 -4.69 3.83 28.15
N TYR A 548 -5.08 3.82 29.42
CA TYR A 548 -4.83 2.70 30.31
C TYR A 548 -5.62 1.44 29.90
N ALA A 549 -6.84 1.58 29.39
CA ALA A 549 -7.60 0.46 28.80
C ALA A 549 -6.94 -0.07 27.51
N ALA A 550 -6.43 0.81 26.64
CA ALA A 550 -5.71 0.43 25.43
C ALA A 550 -4.41 -0.35 25.75
N ALA A 551 -3.71 -0.04 26.84
CA ALA A 551 -2.52 -0.77 27.27
C ALA A 551 -2.77 -2.28 27.54
N TRP A 552 -4.00 -2.69 27.88
CA TRP A 552 -4.36 -4.10 28.06
C TRP A 552 -4.41 -4.91 26.76
N TYR A 553 -4.51 -4.25 25.60
CA TYR A 553 -4.45 -4.93 24.29
C TYR A 553 -3.08 -5.58 24.06
N ILE A 554 -2.02 -5.05 24.67
CA ILE A 554 -0.62 -5.42 24.39
C ILE A 554 -0.25 -6.82 24.94
N PRO A 555 -0.52 -7.16 26.22
CA PRO A 555 -0.34 -8.53 26.70
C PRO A 555 -1.31 -9.52 26.03
N VAL A 556 -2.49 -9.09 25.58
CA VAL A 556 -3.42 -9.94 24.80
C VAL A 556 -2.83 -10.25 23.42
N ALA A 557 -2.36 -9.24 22.69
CA ALA A 557 -1.67 -9.42 21.42
C ALA A 557 -0.40 -10.28 21.57
N GLY A 558 0.38 -10.07 22.64
CA GLY A 558 1.52 -10.93 22.98
C GLY A 558 1.12 -12.40 23.16
N ALA A 559 0.01 -12.66 23.86
CA ALA A 559 -0.50 -14.03 24.01
C ALA A 559 -0.96 -14.64 22.68
N LEU A 560 -1.68 -13.87 21.84
CA LEU A 560 -2.08 -14.30 20.48
C LEU A 560 -0.84 -14.61 19.61
N PHE A 561 0.19 -13.76 19.67
CA PHE A 561 1.45 -13.95 18.97
C PHE A 561 2.22 -15.17 19.48
N ALA A 562 2.27 -15.40 20.80
CA ALA A 562 2.89 -16.59 21.37
C ALA A 562 2.21 -17.89 20.88
N VAL A 563 0.88 -17.91 20.81
CA VAL A 563 0.13 -19.05 20.21
C VAL A 563 0.45 -19.17 18.71
N GLN A 564 0.55 -18.06 17.99
CA GLN A 564 0.85 -18.04 16.55
C GLN A 564 2.23 -18.62 16.22
N VAL A 565 3.26 -18.30 17.00
CA VAL A 565 4.60 -18.87 16.80
C VAL A 565 4.63 -20.35 17.16
N LEU A 566 3.88 -20.77 18.19
CA LEU A 566 3.74 -22.19 18.55
C LEU A 566 3.01 -23.01 17.47
N THR A 567 1.93 -22.48 16.87
CA THR A 567 1.28 -23.14 15.72
C THR A 567 2.20 -23.14 14.50
N GLY A 568 3.00 -22.09 14.29
CA GLY A 568 4.01 -22.03 13.24
C GLY A 568 5.09 -23.11 13.38
N ALA A 569 5.58 -23.33 14.59
CA ALA A 569 6.54 -24.39 14.90
C ALA A 569 5.93 -25.80 14.71
N LEU A 570 4.65 -25.98 15.04
CA LEU A 570 3.93 -27.24 14.80
C LEU A 570 3.76 -27.50 13.29
N LEU A 571 3.46 -26.49 12.48
CA LEU A 571 3.41 -26.61 11.01
C LEU A 571 4.77 -26.96 10.43
N ALA A 572 5.85 -26.32 10.91
CA ALA A 572 7.21 -26.64 10.50
C ALA A 572 7.58 -28.10 10.84
N HIS A 573 7.15 -28.59 12.00
CA HIS A 573 7.33 -29.98 12.41
C HIS A 573 6.62 -30.98 11.49
N TYR A 574 5.40 -30.68 11.02
CA TYR A 574 4.68 -31.59 10.13
C TYR A 574 5.39 -31.85 8.80
N TYR A 575 6.18 -30.91 8.26
CA TYR A 575 7.01 -31.18 7.06
C TYR A 575 8.13 -32.20 7.28
N VAL A 576 8.45 -32.50 8.55
CA VAL A 576 9.49 -33.44 8.98
C VAL A 576 8.90 -34.75 9.48
N GLU A 577 7.76 -34.70 10.19
CA GLU A 577 7.03 -35.86 10.72
C GLU A 577 5.55 -35.69 10.37
N ARG A 578 5.16 -36.14 9.17
CA ARG A 578 3.80 -35.93 8.61
C ARG A 578 2.70 -36.70 9.36
N THR A 579 3.05 -37.81 10.00
CA THR A 579 2.15 -38.75 10.68
C THR A 579 2.21 -38.67 12.21
N GLY A 580 2.98 -37.75 12.80
CA GLY A 580 3.21 -37.73 14.23
C GLY A 580 3.75 -36.40 14.77
N PHE A 581 4.06 -36.38 16.07
CA PHE A 581 4.67 -35.23 16.73
C PHE A 581 5.61 -35.70 17.85
N PHE A 582 6.91 -35.77 17.57
CA PHE A 582 7.96 -36.24 18.48
C PHE A 582 7.66 -37.60 19.14
N ARG A 583 6.88 -38.47 18.47
CA ARG A 583 6.38 -39.74 19.03
C ARG A 583 5.62 -39.60 20.36
N ILE A 584 5.01 -38.43 20.62
CA ILE A 584 4.24 -38.17 21.85
C ILE A 584 2.99 -39.06 21.94
N GLU A 585 2.40 -39.44 20.81
CA GLU A 585 1.32 -40.42 20.75
C GLU A 585 1.71 -41.75 21.40
N GLU A 586 2.89 -42.29 21.06
CA GLU A 586 3.39 -43.54 21.64
C GLU A 586 3.62 -43.45 23.16
N MET A 587 3.93 -42.25 23.68
CA MET A 587 4.26 -42.04 25.08
C MET A 587 3.05 -41.72 25.96
N LEU A 588 2.06 -40.98 25.42
CA LEU A 588 0.93 -40.43 26.19
C LEU A 588 -0.44 -40.89 25.69
N GLY A 589 -0.54 -41.58 24.56
CA GLY A 589 -1.80 -41.99 23.94
C GLY A 589 -2.62 -40.82 23.38
N ILE A 590 -1.95 -39.72 23.03
CA ILE A 590 -2.57 -38.51 22.44
C ILE A 590 -2.11 -38.40 20.99
N ASP A 591 -2.99 -38.74 20.05
CA ASP A 591 -2.81 -38.40 18.64
C ASP A 591 -3.04 -36.90 18.47
N LEU A 592 -1.94 -36.16 18.30
CA LEU A 592 -1.97 -34.72 18.07
C LEU A 592 -2.35 -34.37 16.63
N VAL A 593 -2.11 -35.26 15.66
CA VAL A 593 -2.36 -35.03 14.23
C VAL A 593 -3.87 -35.04 13.96
N SER A 594 -4.60 -36.01 14.51
CA SER A 594 -6.07 -36.05 14.42
C SER A 594 -6.74 -34.92 15.21
N LEU A 595 -6.16 -34.51 16.35
CA LEU A 595 -6.71 -33.44 17.18
C LEU A 595 -6.51 -32.06 16.57
N LEU A 596 -5.31 -31.79 16.04
CA LEU A 596 -4.89 -30.52 15.45
C LEU A 596 -4.30 -30.76 14.04
N PRO A 597 -5.14 -31.12 13.06
CA PRO A 597 -4.66 -31.41 11.71
C PRO A 597 -4.04 -30.17 11.07
N PHE A 598 -3.10 -30.40 10.15
CA PHE A 598 -2.32 -29.35 9.48
C PHE A 598 -3.18 -28.18 8.98
N THR A 599 -4.33 -28.46 8.36
CA THR A 599 -5.31 -27.46 7.90
C THR A 599 -5.81 -26.53 9.00
N THR A 600 -6.13 -27.06 10.19
CA THR A 600 -6.57 -26.27 11.34
C THR A 600 -5.42 -25.41 11.86
N VAL A 601 -4.25 -26.01 12.06
CA VAL A 601 -3.09 -25.32 12.64
C VAL A 601 -2.64 -24.18 11.71
N ARG A 602 -2.68 -24.37 10.39
CA ARG A 602 -2.36 -23.34 9.38
C ARG A 602 -3.37 -22.21 9.40
N THR A 603 -4.66 -22.55 9.44
CA THR A 603 -5.73 -21.56 9.57
C THR A 603 -5.51 -20.67 10.80
N TRP A 604 -5.23 -21.26 11.97
CA TRP A 604 -4.96 -20.52 13.20
C TRP A 604 -3.68 -19.68 13.09
N HIS A 605 -2.60 -20.23 12.51
CA HIS A 605 -1.34 -19.53 12.34
C HIS A 605 -1.47 -18.25 11.50
N LEU A 606 -2.16 -18.31 10.35
CA LEU A 606 -2.39 -17.16 9.47
C LEU A 606 -3.34 -16.13 10.09
N ASN A 607 -4.49 -16.58 10.61
CA ASN A 607 -5.45 -15.67 11.21
C ASN A 607 -4.88 -14.99 12.47
N LEU A 608 -4.09 -15.69 13.30
CA LEU A 608 -3.42 -15.05 14.43
C LEU A 608 -2.42 -14.00 13.99
N ALA A 609 -1.63 -14.24 12.93
CA ALA A 609 -0.65 -13.27 12.43
C ALA A 609 -1.31 -11.94 12.08
N ILE A 610 -2.45 -12.01 11.40
CA ILE A 610 -3.37 -10.89 11.12
C ILE A 610 -3.88 -10.25 12.43
N LEU A 611 -4.45 -11.06 13.34
CA LEU A 611 -5.17 -10.57 14.51
C LEU A 611 -4.29 -9.92 15.57
N TRP A 612 -3.09 -10.45 15.87
CA TRP A 612 -2.24 -9.88 16.92
C TRP A 612 -1.61 -8.56 16.49
N ILE A 613 -1.18 -8.46 15.22
CA ILE A 613 -0.68 -7.22 14.60
C ILE A 613 -1.79 -6.17 14.65
N THR A 614 -2.99 -6.51 14.16
CA THR A 614 -4.18 -5.65 14.23
C THR A 614 -4.47 -5.20 15.66
N THR A 615 -4.44 -6.11 16.65
CA THR A 615 -4.73 -5.78 18.05
C THR A 615 -3.80 -4.69 18.60
N LEU A 616 -2.52 -4.67 18.19
CA LEU A 616 -1.58 -3.59 18.57
C LEU A 616 -1.84 -2.28 17.81
N TRP A 617 -2.25 -2.34 16.54
CA TRP A 617 -2.69 -1.16 15.79
C TRP A 617 -3.95 -0.53 16.39
N LEU A 618 -4.93 -1.35 16.77
CA LEU A 618 -6.15 -0.90 17.44
C LEU A 618 -5.83 -0.27 18.80
N ALA A 619 -4.84 -0.81 19.53
CA ALA A 619 -4.33 -0.21 20.76
C ALA A 619 -3.73 1.19 20.49
N GLY A 620 -2.91 1.33 19.44
CA GLY A 620 -2.33 2.61 19.02
C GLY A 620 -3.38 3.67 18.74
N GLY A 621 -4.37 3.39 17.90
CA GLY A 621 -5.43 4.36 17.59
C GLY A 621 -6.32 4.74 18.78
N LEU A 622 -6.46 3.88 19.79
CA LEU A 622 -7.14 4.21 21.04
C LEU A 622 -6.26 5.00 22.02
N PHE A 623 -4.94 4.81 21.95
CA PHE A 623 -3.97 5.39 22.88
C PHE A 623 -3.48 6.78 22.48
N LEU A 624 -3.05 6.92 21.22
CA LEU A 624 -2.38 8.13 20.73
C LEU A 624 -3.25 9.40 20.82
N PRO A 625 -4.58 9.38 20.61
CA PRO A 625 -5.40 10.57 20.79
C PRO A 625 -5.35 11.18 22.18
N GLY A 626 -5.11 10.38 23.23
CA GLY A 626 -4.98 10.89 24.60
C GLY A 626 -3.68 11.68 24.85
N LEU A 627 -2.68 11.59 23.96
CA LEU A 627 -1.45 12.39 24.07
C LEU A 627 -1.69 13.89 23.79
N PHE A 628 -2.82 14.23 23.15
CA PHE A 628 -3.21 15.60 22.83
C PHE A 628 -4.45 16.08 23.61
N SER A 629 -4.94 15.29 24.58
CA SER A 629 -6.13 15.63 25.40
C SER A 629 -6.05 15.00 26.79
N ASP A 630 -6.09 15.84 27.83
CA ASP A 630 -6.17 15.42 29.24
C ASP A 630 -7.51 14.74 29.62
N ARG A 631 -8.45 14.57 28.68
CA ARG A 631 -9.81 14.09 28.95
C ARG A 631 -10.28 13.10 27.91
N ASP A 632 -11.07 12.13 28.38
CA ASP A 632 -11.76 11.15 27.55
C ASP A 632 -13.23 11.58 27.27
N PRO A 633 -13.79 11.17 26.12
CA PRO A 633 -15.24 11.15 25.92
C PRO A 633 -15.97 10.29 26.96
N PRO A 634 -17.25 10.58 27.29
CA PRO A 634 -18.06 9.71 28.14
C PRO A 634 -18.08 8.26 27.61
N TRP A 635 -17.95 7.28 28.51
CA TRP A 635 -17.93 5.84 28.22
C TRP A 635 -16.77 5.33 27.33
N GLN A 636 -15.77 6.16 26.99
CA GLN A 636 -14.71 5.78 26.05
C GLN A 636 -13.88 4.57 26.50
N ALA A 637 -13.36 4.58 27.74
CA ALA A 637 -12.59 3.47 28.30
C ALA A 637 -13.41 2.17 28.44
N ALA A 638 -14.72 2.29 28.71
CA ALA A 638 -15.64 1.15 28.74
C ALA A 638 -15.85 0.57 27.32
N GLY A 639 -16.01 1.43 26.31
CA GLY A 639 -16.08 1.03 24.90
C GLY A 639 -14.80 0.32 24.44
N ALA A 640 -13.63 0.85 24.77
CA ALA A 640 -12.34 0.20 24.50
C ALA A 640 -12.21 -1.16 25.18
N SER A 641 -12.67 -1.30 26.43
CA SER A 641 -12.64 -2.57 27.17
C SER A 641 -13.62 -3.61 26.59
N VAL A 642 -14.82 -3.18 26.20
CA VAL A 642 -15.82 -4.03 25.53
C VAL A 642 -15.33 -4.49 24.16
N LEU A 643 -14.72 -3.60 23.38
CA LEU A 643 -14.12 -3.94 22.09
C LEU A 643 -13.06 -5.04 22.22
N LEU A 644 -12.15 -4.94 23.20
CA LEU A 644 -11.14 -5.99 23.46
C LEU A 644 -11.81 -7.33 23.77
N GLY A 645 -12.85 -7.33 24.61
CA GLY A 645 -13.63 -8.53 24.92
C GLY A 645 -14.31 -9.13 23.68
N LEU A 646 -14.90 -8.29 22.82
CA LEU A 646 -15.52 -8.72 21.56
C LEU A 646 -14.51 -9.34 20.60
N LEU A 647 -13.32 -8.75 20.45
CA LEU A 647 -12.25 -9.29 19.60
C LEU A 647 -11.78 -10.67 20.09
N VAL A 648 -11.59 -10.84 21.40
CA VAL A 648 -11.19 -12.13 21.99
C VAL A 648 -12.29 -13.19 21.81
N ILE A 649 -13.56 -12.84 22.06
CA ILE A 649 -14.70 -13.75 21.88
C ILE A 649 -14.88 -14.14 20.41
N ALA A 650 -14.79 -13.18 19.49
CA ALA A 650 -14.88 -13.44 18.06
C ALA A 650 -13.72 -14.34 17.57
N THR A 651 -12.49 -14.10 18.03
CA THR A 651 -11.32 -14.93 17.69
C THR A 651 -11.48 -16.37 18.19
N ALA A 652 -11.81 -16.55 19.47
CA ALA A 652 -11.98 -17.88 20.06
C ALA A 652 -13.15 -18.65 19.41
N GLY A 653 -14.27 -17.96 19.17
CA GLY A 653 -15.43 -18.52 18.48
C GLY A 653 -15.14 -18.90 17.03
N ALA A 654 -14.39 -18.07 16.31
CA ALA A 654 -13.96 -18.33 14.94
C ALA A 654 -13.08 -19.58 14.83
N PHE A 655 -12.11 -19.73 15.74
CA PHE A 655 -11.17 -20.85 15.72
C PHE A 655 -11.81 -22.16 16.16
N ALA A 656 -12.69 -22.12 17.17
CA ALA A 656 -13.54 -23.25 17.53
C ALA A 656 -14.48 -23.60 16.36
N GLY A 657 -15.02 -22.60 15.67
CA GLY A 657 -15.84 -22.77 14.46
C GLY A 657 -15.10 -23.52 13.35
N VAL A 658 -13.94 -23.02 12.92
CA VAL A 658 -13.09 -23.68 11.92
C VAL A 658 -12.77 -25.12 12.32
N TRP A 659 -12.34 -25.36 13.56
CA TRP A 659 -11.98 -26.69 14.04
C TRP A 659 -13.19 -27.64 14.04
N LEU A 660 -14.35 -27.23 14.57
CA LEU A 660 -15.58 -28.02 14.52
C LEU A 660 -16.06 -28.26 13.08
N GLY A 661 -15.85 -27.30 12.18
CA GLY A 661 -16.14 -27.43 10.75
C GLY A 661 -15.29 -28.50 10.07
N ILE A 662 -13.96 -28.47 10.29
CA ILE A 662 -13.02 -29.48 9.78
C ILE A 662 -13.30 -30.87 10.37
N GLN A 663 -13.77 -30.94 11.62
CA GLN A 663 -14.24 -32.17 12.27
C GLN A 663 -15.68 -32.58 11.83
N GLY A 664 -16.22 -32.00 10.75
CA GLY A 664 -17.52 -32.37 10.16
C GLY A 664 -18.77 -31.96 10.96
N THR A 665 -18.63 -31.22 12.07
CA THR A 665 -19.74 -30.94 13.01
C THR A 665 -20.87 -30.10 12.40
N PHE A 666 -20.57 -29.30 11.37
CA PHE A 666 -21.55 -28.42 10.71
C PHE A 666 -22.17 -29.00 9.42
N GLY A 667 -21.95 -30.28 9.15
CA GLY A 667 -22.45 -30.97 7.95
C GLY A 667 -21.72 -30.55 6.67
N SER A 668 -21.98 -31.31 5.59
CA SER A 668 -21.42 -31.03 4.27
C SER A 668 -22.14 -29.86 3.55
N PRO A 669 -21.56 -29.30 2.47
CA PRO A 669 -22.24 -28.35 1.60
C PRO A 669 -23.52 -28.86 0.91
N GLU A 670 -23.76 -30.17 0.95
CA GLU A 670 -24.97 -30.82 0.42
C GLU A 670 -26.12 -30.79 1.44
N GLU A 671 -25.80 -30.77 2.74
CA GLU A 671 -26.75 -30.73 3.85
C GLU A 671 -27.18 -29.28 4.20
N GLY A 672 -26.31 -28.31 3.97
CA GLY A 672 -26.65 -26.90 4.17
C GLY A 672 -25.45 -25.94 4.19
N ASN A 673 -25.69 -24.74 4.71
CA ASN A 673 -24.73 -23.62 4.72
C ASN A 673 -24.08 -23.36 6.08
N LEU A 674 -24.26 -24.23 7.08
CA LEU A 674 -23.71 -24.02 8.43
C LEU A 674 -22.17 -24.01 8.45
N TRP A 675 -21.54 -24.86 7.64
CA TRP A 675 -20.09 -24.87 7.42
C TRP A 675 -19.57 -23.48 7.01
N TRP A 676 -20.28 -22.79 6.09
CA TRP A 676 -19.92 -21.47 5.59
C TRP A 676 -20.16 -20.35 6.61
N TRP A 677 -21.26 -20.42 7.38
CA TRP A 677 -21.61 -19.39 8.35
C TRP A 677 -20.81 -19.45 9.65
N LEU A 678 -20.56 -20.64 10.19
CA LEU A 678 -19.97 -20.87 11.51
C LEU A 678 -18.61 -21.56 11.47
N GLY A 679 -18.35 -22.36 10.45
CA GLY A 679 -17.14 -23.15 10.27
C GLY A 679 -16.03 -22.41 9.53
N SER A 680 -15.71 -22.91 8.34
CA SER A 680 -14.62 -22.43 7.49
C SER A 680 -15.14 -22.03 6.10
N GLU A 681 -14.71 -20.89 5.56
CA GLU A 681 -14.87 -20.53 4.16
C GLU A 681 -13.75 -21.10 3.26
N GLY A 682 -12.72 -21.72 3.86
CA GLY A 682 -11.67 -22.42 3.12
C GLY A 682 -10.80 -21.57 2.21
N LEU A 683 -10.79 -20.25 2.40
CA LEU A 683 -9.95 -19.31 1.64
C LEU A 683 -8.82 -18.81 2.53
N GLU A 684 -7.59 -18.93 2.05
CA GLU A 684 -6.40 -18.50 2.78
C GLU A 684 -6.49 -17.03 3.23
N TYR A 685 -6.12 -16.77 4.48
CA TYR A 685 -6.24 -15.50 5.23
C TYR A 685 -7.68 -15.06 5.57
N LEU A 686 -8.69 -15.69 4.95
CA LEU A 686 -10.10 -15.38 5.10
C LEU A 686 -10.91 -16.65 5.43
N GLU A 687 -10.33 -17.55 6.21
CA GLU A 687 -10.89 -18.87 6.46
C GLU A 687 -12.10 -18.84 7.38
N VAL A 688 -12.20 -17.88 8.30
CA VAL A 688 -13.22 -17.92 9.36
C VAL A 688 -14.63 -17.74 8.80
N GLY A 689 -15.59 -18.54 9.28
CA GLY A 689 -16.98 -18.51 8.83
C GLY A 689 -17.64 -17.12 8.86
N ARG A 690 -18.61 -16.90 7.98
CA ARG A 690 -19.22 -15.60 7.66
C ARG A 690 -19.69 -14.79 8.87
N LEU A 691 -20.24 -15.44 9.90
CA LEU A 691 -20.66 -14.78 11.14
C LEU A 691 -19.49 -14.07 11.85
N TRP A 692 -18.34 -14.75 11.92
CA TRP A 692 -17.15 -14.23 12.61
C TRP A 692 -16.54 -13.04 11.87
N LYS A 693 -16.55 -13.06 10.53
CA LYS A 693 -16.18 -11.89 9.71
C LYS A 693 -17.10 -10.70 9.97
N LEU A 694 -18.41 -10.90 10.06
CA LEU A 694 -19.36 -9.82 10.38
C LEU A 694 -19.14 -9.24 11.78
N LEU A 695 -18.83 -10.09 12.77
CA LEU A 695 -18.47 -9.63 14.12
C LEU A 695 -17.15 -8.85 14.14
N LEU A 696 -16.14 -9.28 13.38
CA LEU A 696 -14.87 -8.56 13.23
C LEU A 696 -15.07 -7.21 12.54
N LEU A 697 -15.84 -7.15 11.45
CA LEU A 697 -16.21 -5.91 10.76
C LEU A 697 -16.96 -4.94 11.70
N GLY A 698 -17.90 -5.46 12.51
CA GLY A 698 -18.57 -4.68 13.55
C GLY A 698 -17.61 -4.16 14.62
N GLY A 699 -16.60 -4.95 14.99
CA GLY A 699 -15.51 -4.53 15.89
C GLY A 699 -14.66 -3.41 15.30
N LEU A 700 -14.24 -3.53 14.03
CA LEU A 700 -13.46 -2.51 13.32
C LEU A 700 -14.25 -1.20 13.12
N ALA A 701 -15.54 -1.29 12.78
CA ALA A 701 -16.43 -0.12 12.70
C ALA A 701 -16.62 0.54 14.09
N GLY A 702 -16.83 -0.27 15.13
CA GLY A 702 -16.92 0.20 16.52
C GLY A 702 -15.64 0.89 16.99
N TRP A 703 -14.47 0.32 16.68
CA TRP A 703 -13.17 0.94 16.92
C TRP A 703 -13.01 2.28 16.21
N THR A 704 -13.33 2.33 14.91
CA THR A 704 -13.25 3.57 14.11
C THR A 704 -14.13 4.66 14.73
N GLY A 705 -15.32 4.29 15.20
CA GLY A 705 -16.21 5.16 15.96
C GLY A 705 -15.64 5.64 17.30
N LEU A 706 -14.86 4.81 18.01
CA LEU A 706 -14.14 5.21 19.22
C LEU A 706 -13.02 6.21 18.89
N VAL A 707 -12.12 5.90 17.96
CA VAL A 707 -11.01 6.81 17.60
C VAL A 707 -11.55 8.17 17.15
N LEU A 708 -12.59 8.18 16.29
CA LEU A 708 -13.27 9.40 15.84
C LEU A 708 -13.88 10.22 17.00
N ARG A 709 -14.36 9.57 18.07
CA ARG A 709 -14.87 10.27 19.27
C ARG A 709 -13.76 10.97 20.05
N SER A 710 -12.57 10.37 20.15
CA SER A 710 -11.42 10.99 20.81
C SER A 710 -10.87 12.14 19.97
N VAL A 711 -10.68 11.92 18.66
CA VAL A 711 -10.14 12.94 17.73
C VAL A 711 -11.05 14.17 17.63
N ARG A 712 -12.38 14.00 17.66
CA ARG A 712 -13.35 15.12 17.70
C ARG A 712 -13.28 16.01 18.96
N GLN A 713 -12.46 15.67 19.96
CA GLN A 713 -12.19 16.55 21.10
C GLN A 713 -10.96 17.45 20.89
N MET A 714 -10.15 17.19 19.86
CA MET A 714 -9.03 18.02 19.47
C MET A 714 -9.53 19.21 18.64
N ASP A 715 -8.92 20.38 18.82
CA ASP A 715 -9.13 21.54 17.96
C ASP A 715 -8.23 21.42 16.72
N GLU A 716 -8.63 20.56 15.78
CA GLU A 716 -7.86 20.23 14.58
C GLU A 716 -8.74 20.25 13.32
N PRO A 717 -8.27 20.79 12.17
CA PRO A 717 -9.00 20.69 10.90
C PRO A 717 -9.18 19.24 10.43
N LEU A 718 -10.17 19.00 9.58
CA LEU A 718 -10.45 17.67 8.99
C LEU A 718 -9.27 17.07 8.19
N GLY A 719 -8.31 17.89 7.74
CA GLY A 719 -7.09 17.42 7.07
C GLY A 719 -5.89 17.22 8.00
N GLY A 720 -6.08 17.37 9.32
CA GLY A 720 -5.03 17.21 10.32
C GLY A 720 -4.74 15.76 10.69
N LEU A 721 -3.70 15.57 11.50
CA LEU A 721 -3.05 14.29 11.76
C LEU A 721 -3.93 13.30 12.55
N GLY A 722 -4.72 13.79 13.51
CA GLY A 722 -5.70 12.99 14.25
C GLY A 722 -6.85 12.54 13.35
N HIS A 723 -7.34 13.42 12.48
CA HIS A 723 -8.35 13.05 11.48
C HIS A 723 -7.81 12.07 10.43
N PHE A 724 -6.56 12.25 9.98
CA PHE A 724 -5.88 11.31 9.11
C PHE A 724 -5.74 9.90 9.74
N LEU A 725 -5.44 9.82 11.05
CA LEU A 725 -5.42 8.56 11.79
C LEU A 725 -6.78 7.84 11.77
N VAL A 726 -7.90 8.58 11.80
CA VAL A 726 -9.25 8.02 11.65
C VAL A 726 -9.51 7.53 10.22
N TYR A 727 -9.03 8.24 9.19
CA TYR A 727 -9.24 7.83 7.80
C TYR A 727 -8.38 6.61 7.44
N ALA A 728 -7.08 6.64 7.74
CA ALA A 728 -6.17 5.52 7.56
C ALA A 728 -6.66 4.31 8.37
N GLY A 729 -6.92 4.46 9.67
CA GLY A 729 -7.44 3.40 10.51
C GLY A 729 -8.83 2.90 10.07
N GLY A 730 -9.74 3.78 9.68
CA GLY A 730 -11.09 3.41 9.25
C GLY A 730 -11.11 2.64 7.92
N SER A 731 -10.11 2.87 7.06
CA SER A 731 -9.96 2.13 5.81
C SER A 731 -9.68 0.63 6.02
N ILE A 732 -9.13 0.23 7.17
CA ILE A 732 -9.00 -1.17 7.63
C ILE A 732 -10.38 -1.86 7.58
N GLY A 733 -11.41 -1.22 8.15
CA GLY A 733 -12.78 -1.73 8.17
C GLY A 733 -13.46 -1.66 6.79
N LEU A 734 -13.21 -0.60 6.02
CA LEU A 734 -13.77 -0.44 4.68
C LEU A 734 -13.30 -1.54 3.73
N LEU A 735 -11.99 -1.77 3.64
CA LEU A 735 -11.40 -2.77 2.75
C LEU A 735 -11.67 -4.20 3.22
N PHE A 736 -11.74 -4.45 4.53
CA PHE A 736 -12.24 -5.74 5.04
C PHE A 736 -13.69 -6.02 4.60
N GLY A 737 -14.48 -4.98 4.31
CA GLY A 737 -15.80 -5.09 3.68
C GLY A 737 -15.80 -5.80 2.32
N ALA A 738 -14.69 -5.77 1.56
CA ALA A 738 -14.57 -6.50 0.29
C ALA A 738 -14.68 -8.03 0.47
N SER A 739 -14.40 -8.55 1.67
CA SER A 739 -14.63 -9.98 1.99
C SER A 739 -16.10 -10.40 1.82
N MET A 740 -17.04 -9.44 1.84
CA MET A 740 -18.49 -9.65 1.68
C MET A 740 -18.97 -9.70 0.23
N LEU A 741 -18.08 -9.48 -0.76
CA LEU A 741 -18.42 -9.36 -2.18
C LEU A 741 -18.32 -10.68 -2.96
N TYR A 742 -17.95 -11.78 -2.29
CA TYR A 742 -17.95 -13.14 -2.84
C TYR A 742 -18.76 -14.12 -1.97
N THR A 743 -19.20 -15.21 -2.59
CA THR A 743 -19.89 -16.34 -1.97
C THR A 743 -19.24 -17.66 -2.46
N PRO A 744 -19.55 -18.82 -1.84
CA PRO A 744 -19.06 -20.11 -2.35
C PRO A 744 -19.39 -20.35 -3.83
N GLU A 745 -20.53 -19.83 -4.33
CA GLU A 745 -20.97 -19.94 -5.74
C GLU A 745 -20.21 -19.06 -6.74
N THR A 746 -19.44 -18.08 -6.26
CA THR A 746 -18.68 -17.15 -7.10
C THR A 746 -17.60 -17.91 -7.87
N ASN A 747 -17.29 -17.53 -9.11
CA ASN A 747 -16.20 -18.14 -9.87
C ASN A 747 -14.88 -18.07 -9.07
N MET A 748 -14.01 -19.09 -9.15
CA MET A 748 -12.79 -19.13 -8.35
C MET A 748 -11.84 -17.95 -8.66
N ALA A 749 -11.64 -17.61 -9.94
CA ALA A 749 -10.81 -16.47 -10.36
C ALA A 749 -11.30 -15.13 -9.76
N VAL A 750 -12.63 -14.98 -9.66
CA VAL A 750 -13.28 -13.79 -9.10
C VAL A 750 -13.32 -13.81 -7.56
N THR A 751 -13.32 -15.00 -6.97
CA THR A 751 -13.12 -15.18 -5.52
C THR A 751 -11.72 -14.71 -5.14
N GLU A 752 -10.70 -15.09 -5.92
CA GLU A 752 -9.32 -14.63 -5.74
C GLU A 752 -9.17 -13.12 -5.91
N PHE A 753 -9.80 -12.51 -6.92
CA PHE A 753 -9.83 -11.05 -7.09
C PHE A 753 -10.21 -10.33 -5.79
N TRP A 754 -11.36 -10.68 -5.19
CA TRP A 754 -11.83 -10.07 -3.94
C TRP A 754 -11.06 -10.52 -2.69
N ARG A 755 -10.46 -11.72 -2.69
CA ARG A 755 -9.59 -12.16 -1.59
C ARG A 755 -8.39 -11.24 -1.45
N TRP A 756 -7.71 -10.91 -2.55
CA TRP A 756 -6.53 -10.05 -2.55
C TRP A 756 -6.84 -8.57 -2.25
N TRP A 757 -8.05 -8.07 -2.49
CA TRP A 757 -8.49 -6.76 -1.95
C TRP A 757 -8.43 -6.70 -0.42
N VAL A 758 -8.62 -7.83 0.27
CA VAL A 758 -8.59 -7.90 1.74
C VAL A 758 -7.22 -8.34 2.27
N VAL A 759 -6.43 -9.05 1.47
CA VAL A 759 -5.07 -9.47 1.88
C VAL A 759 -4.06 -8.38 1.56
N HIS A 760 -3.83 -8.10 0.26
CA HIS A 760 -2.80 -7.17 -0.18
C HIS A 760 -3.15 -5.71 0.15
N MET A 761 -4.30 -5.18 -0.28
CA MET A 761 -4.59 -3.74 -0.04
C MET A 761 -4.69 -3.41 1.46
N TRP A 762 -5.00 -4.39 2.32
CA TRP A 762 -5.08 -4.22 3.76
C TRP A 762 -3.70 -4.26 4.43
N VAL A 763 -2.84 -5.22 4.06
CA VAL A 763 -1.48 -5.36 4.59
C VAL A 763 -0.56 -4.28 4.02
N GLU A 764 -0.52 -4.12 2.69
CA GLU A 764 0.46 -3.29 1.99
C GLU A 764 -0.08 -1.89 1.68
N GLY A 765 -1.39 -1.74 1.48
CA GLY A 765 -2.01 -0.41 1.37
C GLY A 765 -2.25 0.25 2.75
N VAL A 766 -3.12 -0.36 3.56
CA VAL A 766 -3.63 0.33 4.77
C VAL A 766 -2.64 0.39 5.92
N PHE A 767 -1.92 -0.70 6.23
CA PHE A 767 -0.97 -0.66 7.34
C PHE A 767 0.16 0.33 7.05
N GLU A 768 0.64 0.48 5.82
CA GLU A 768 1.65 1.51 5.52
C GLU A 768 1.12 2.94 5.74
N PHE A 769 -0.10 3.28 5.29
CA PHE A 769 -0.70 4.58 5.63
C PHE A 769 -0.84 4.82 7.14
N PHE A 770 -1.26 3.78 7.88
CA PHE A 770 -1.46 3.88 9.33
C PHE A 770 -0.12 3.96 10.09
N VAL A 771 0.92 3.30 9.59
CA VAL A 771 2.30 3.38 10.07
C VAL A 771 2.85 4.78 9.90
N VAL A 772 2.71 5.36 8.71
CA VAL A 772 3.15 6.73 8.40
C VAL A 772 2.44 7.74 9.30
N ALA A 773 1.13 7.55 9.55
CA ALA A 773 0.39 8.32 10.56
C ALA A 773 0.97 8.17 11.97
N ILE A 774 1.16 6.95 12.46
CA ILE A 774 1.59 6.66 13.83
C ILE A 774 3.02 7.11 14.12
N ILE A 775 3.96 6.87 13.21
CA ILE A 775 5.35 7.32 13.37
C ILE A 775 5.38 8.84 13.44
N SER A 776 4.64 9.52 12.56
CA SER A 776 4.55 10.97 12.56
C SER A 776 3.90 11.53 13.84
N VAL A 777 2.79 10.93 14.31
CA VAL A 777 2.17 11.28 15.60
C VAL A 777 3.17 11.12 16.75
N ALA A 778 3.91 10.00 16.78
CA ALA A 778 4.89 9.73 17.82
C ALA A 778 6.04 10.75 17.79
N LEU A 779 6.63 11.04 16.62
CA LEU A 779 7.71 12.01 16.46
C LEU A 779 7.27 13.42 16.86
N VAL A 780 6.12 13.88 16.38
CA VAL A 780 5.53 15.19 16.76
C VAL A 780 5.24 15.25 18.27
N SER A 781 4.74 14.17 18.88
CA SER A 781 4.48 14.11 20.33
C SER A 781 5.74 14.13 21.21
N MET A 782 6.91 13.83 20.63
CA MET A 782 8.22 13.89 21.29
C MET A 782 8.97 15.19 20.96
N GLU A 783 8.32 16.15 20.28
CA GLU A 783 8.89 17.40 19.75
C GLU A 783 10.06 17.18 18.77
N LEU A 784 10.25 15.96 18.25
CA LEU A 784 11.38 15.57 17.39
C LEU A 784 11.26 16.06 15.93
N LEU A 785 10.08 16.51 15.51
CA LEU A 785 9.81 16.91 14.12
C LEU A 785 8.63 17.89 14.10
N GLU A 786 8.73 18.97 13.30
CA GLU A 786 7.67 19.98 13.26
C GLU A 786 6.41 19.44 12.57
N LYS A 787 5.22 19.78 13.10
CA LYS A 787 3.94 19.26 12.58
C LYS A 787 3.74 19.53 11.09
N GLU A 788 4.22 20.66 10.56
CA GLU A 788 4.09 20.96 9.13
C GLU A 788 5.02 20.11 8.25
N GLU A 789 6.23 19.83 8.70
CA GLU A 789 7.17 18.93 8.01
C GLU A 789 6.66 17.48 8.02
N ALA A 790 6.08 17.06 9.16
CA ALA A 790 5.43 15.76 9.29
C ALA A 790 4.32 15.60 8.25
N GLU A 791 3.40 16.56 8.18
CA GLU A 791 2.29 16.56 7.22
C GLU A 791 2.79 16.50 5.77
N LYS A 792 3.80 17.30 5.38
CA LYS A 792 4.37 17.27 4.01
C LYS A 792 4.96 15.92 3.64
N ALA A 793 5.74 15.30 4.52
CA ALA A 793 6.33 13.99 4.27
C ALA A 793 5.26 12.88 4.18
N ILE A 794 4.25 12.92 5.07
CA ILE A 794 3.08 12.03 5.01
C ILE A 794 2.37 12.15 3.66
N PHE A 795 2.10 13.37 3.17
CA PHE A 795 1.41 13.56 1.89
C PHE A 795 2.15 12.90 0.72
N PHE A 796 3.48 12.98 0.69
CA PHE A 796 4.29 12.31 -0.35
C PHE A 796 4.31 10.79 -0.19
N GLU A 797 4.56 10.28 1.02
CA GLU A 797 4.57 8.83 1.30
C GLU A 797 3.21 8.20 0.98
N VAL A 798 2.11 8.80 1.44
CA VAL A 798 0.72 8.36 1.15
C VAL A 798 0.39 8.46 -0.34
N PHE A 799 0.84 9.51 -1.04
CA PHE A 799 0.65 9.61 -2.48
C PHE A 799 1.37 8.48 -3.21
N ALA A 800 2.63 8.20 -2.88
CA ALA A 800 3.43 7.18 -3.55
C ALA A 800 2.91 5.77 -3.29
N ILE A 801 2.56 5.45 -2.03
CA ILE A 801 1.94 4.17 -1.66
C ILE A 801 0.58 4.02 -2.37
N MET A 802 -0.25 5.06 -2.40
CA MET A 802 -1.57 4.98 -3.06
C MET A 802 -1.49 4.91 -4.58
N ALA A 803 -0.50 5.56 -5.19
CA ALA A 803 -0.28 5.53 -6.64
C ALA A 803 0.22 4.17 -7.13
N ALA A 804 0.88 3.38 -6.26
CA ALA A 804 1.41 2.06 -6.58
C ALA A 804 0.53 0.92 -6.01
N GLY A 805 0.44 0.81 -4.68
CA GLY A 805 -0.15 -0.32 -3.95
C GLY A 805 -1.61 -0.67 -4.28
N ILE A 806 -2.47 0.32 -4.58
CA ILE A 806 -3.89 -0.02 -4.85
C ILE A 806 -4.07 -0.75 -6.18
N VAL A 807 -3.21 -0.51 -7.18
CA VAL A 807 -3.27 -1.22 -8.47
C VAL A 807 -2.25 -2.38 -8.51
N GLY A 808 -1.14 -2.27 -7.78
CA GLY A 808 -0.09 -3.29 -7.72
C GLY A 808 -0.53 -4.64 -7.14
N VAL A 809 -1.60 -4.68 -6.34
CA VAL A 809 -2.37 -5.90 -5.96
C VAL A 809 -2.60 -6.88 -7.12
N SER A 810 -2.66 -6.36 -8.36
CA SER A 810 -2.83 -7.18 -9.55
C SER A 810 -1.63 -8.07 -9.91
N HIS A 811 -0.51 -7.98 -9.20
CA HIS A 811 0.53 -9.01 -9.26
C HIS A 811 0.07 -10.39 -8.77
N HIS A 812 -0.99 -10.45 -7.95
CA HIS A 812 -1.63 -11.70 -7.54
C HIS A 812 -2.67 -12.21 -8.56
N TYR A 813 -2.93 -11.48 -9.64
CA TYR A 813 -3.95 -11.82 -10.63
C TYR A 813 -3.42 -12.56 -11.86
N TRP A 814 -2.09 -12.57 -12.06
CA TRP A 814 -1.45 -13.07 -13.28
C TRP A 814 -1.82 -14.51 -13.65
N TRP A 815 -1.93 -15.40 -12.67
CA TRP A 815 -2.05 -16.85 -12.91
C TRP A 815 -3.40 -17.45 -12.50
N VAL A 816 -4.30 -16.65 -11.92
CA VAL A 816 -5.53 -17.16 -11.28
C VAL A 816 -6.76 -17.20 -12.20
N GLY A 817 -6.56 -17.15 -13.52
CA GLY A 817 -7.64 -17.15 -14.50
C GLY A 817 -8.26 -15.76 -14.77
N LEU A 818 -7.68 -14.69 -14.23
CA LEU A 818 -8.09 -13.32 -14.51
C LEU A 818 -7.47 -12.82 -15.84
N PRO A 819 -8.05 -11.77 -16.47
CA PRO A 819 -7.62 -11.33 -17.79
C PRO A 819 -6.14 -10.94 -17.88
N ASP A 820 -5.56 -11.19 -19.05
CA ASP A 820 -4.19 -10.89 -19.45
C ASP A 820 -3.71 -9.46 -19.14
N PHE A 821 -4.57 -8.45 -19.30
CA PHE A 821 -4.25 -7.05 -19.01
C PHE A 821 -3.88 -6.76 -17.54
N TRP A 822 -4.06 -7.72 -16.61
CA TRP A 822 -3.53 -7.61 -15.26
C TRP A 822 -2.02 -7.89 -15.17
N VAL A 823 -1.43 -8.60 -16.14
CA VAL A 823 0.03 -8.77 -16.27
C VAL A 823 0.74 -7.41 -16.40
N PRO A 824 0.44 -6.55 -17.39
CA PRO A 824 1.09 -5.25 -17.52
C PRO A 824 0.80 -4.30 -16.36
N LEU A 825 -0.44 -4.24 -15.86
CA LEU A 825 -0.81 -3.37 -14.75
C LEU A 825 -0.11 -3.78 -13.46
N GLY A 826 -0.24 -5.05 -13.06
CA GLY A 826 0.41 -5.57 -11.86
C GLY A 826 1.91 -5.32 -11.92
N THR A 827 2.56 -5.73 -13.02
CA THR A 827 4.00 -5.57 -13.19
C THR A 827 4.43 -4.11 -13.07
N THR A 828 3.66 -3.16 -13.61
CA THR A 828 3.98 -1.74 -13.56
C THR A 828 3.88 -1.20 -12.14
N PHE A 829 2.74 -1.41 -11.49
CA PHE A 829 2.43 -0.76 -10.21
C PHE A 829 3.16 -1.43 -9.04
N SER A 830 3.24 -2.77 -8.98
CA SER A 830 3.98 -3.46 -7.91
C SER A 830 5.50 -3.29 -8.01
N THR A 831 6.03 -3.01 -9.21
CA THR A 831 7.44 -2.60 -9.34
C THR A 831 7.71 -1.24 -8.70
N LEU A 832 6.75 -0.31 -8.81
CA LEU A 832 6.88 1.04 -8.25
C LEU A 832 6.73 1.07 -6.73
N GLU A 833 6.07 0.09 -6.11
CA GLU A 833 6.01 -0.09 -4.64
C GLU A 833 7.41 -0.22 -4.00
N PHE A 834 8.39 -0.79 -4.70
CA PHE A 834 9.76 -0.89 -4.18
C PHE A 834 10.39 0.49 -3.92
N VAL A 835 9.98 1.52 -4.66
CA VAL A 835 10.61 2.85 -4.62
C VAL A 835 10.40 3.54 -3.25
N PRO A 836 9.17 3.66 -2.70
CA PRO A 836 8.94 4.08 -1.31
C PRO A 836 9.76 3.33 -0.25
N LEU A 837 9.90 2.00 -0.36
CA LEU A 837 10.57 1.17 0.65
C LEU A 837 12.05 1.56 0.85
N VAL A 838 12.73 2.01 -0.23
CA VAL A 838 14.11 2.51 -0.17
C VAL A 838 14.18 3.83 0.63
N PHE A 839 13.23 4.73 0.45
CA PHE A 839 13.19 6.01 1.18
C PHE A 839 12.86 5.81 2.66
N VAL A 840 11.91 4.92 2.99
CA VAL A 840 11.59 4.56 4.38
C VAL A 840 12.81 4.00 5.11
N LEU A 841 13.60 3.14 4.46
CA LEU A 841 14.87 2.65 5.01
C LEU A 841 15.90 3.78 5.20
N TYR A 842 16.10 4.63 4.18
CA TYR A 842 17.04 5.74 4.24
C TYR A 842 16.73 6.68 5.40
N ARG A 843 15.47 7.11 5.52
CA ARG A 843 14.96 7.97 6.59
C ARG A 843 15.15 7.33 7.96
N SER A 844 14.74 6.07 8.14
CA SER A 844 14.89 5.34 9.41
C SER A 844 16.34 5.21 9.88
N ILE A 845 17.30 5.09 8.95
CA ILE A 845 18.73 5.09 9.25
C ILE A 845 19.23 6.48 9.64
N GLY A 846 18.71 7.54 9.00
CA GLY A 846 18.98 8.94 9.35
C GLY A 846 18.53 9.27 10.78
N GLU A 847 17.27 8.99 11.10
CA GLU A 847 16.69 9.18 12.44
C GLU A 847 17.49 8.46 13.51
N TYR A 848 17.80 7.17 13.29
CA TYR A 848 18.59 6.38 14.24
C TYR A 848 19.98 6.97 14.49
N ARG A 849 20.63 7.55 13.46
CA ARG A 849 21.93 8.22 13.63
C ARG A 849 21.78 9.51 14.45
N SER A 850 20.79 10.36 14.15
CA SER A 850 20.52 11.59 14.89
C SER A 850 20.26 11.29 16.38
N LEU A 851 19.39 10.33 16.66
CA LEU A 851 19.01 9.92 18.02
C LEU A 851 20.15 9.23 18.77
N LYS A 852 21.07 8.56 18.08
CA LYS A 852 22.31 8.03 18.69
C LYS A 852 23.26 9.15 19.13
N SER A 853 23.27 10.31 18.48
CA SER A 853 24.04 11.49 18.91
C SER A 853 23.51 12.10 20.21
N GLN A 854 22.22 11.97 20.52
CA GLN A 854 21.59 12.49 21.73
C GLN A 854 22.00 11.74 23.02
N GLY A 855 22.71 10.62 22.91
CA GLY A 855 23.37 9.96 24.03
C GLY A 855 22.51 8.98 24.84
N GLU A 856 22.89 8.75 26.10
CA GLU A 856 22.35 7.64 26.89
C GLU A 856 20.97 7.93 27.52
N SER A 857 20.50 9.17 27.55
CA SER A 857 19.27 9.61 28.25
C SER A 857 17.95 9.30 27.53
N PHE A 858 17.96 8.97 26.24
CA PHE A 858 16.73 8.82 25.44
C PHE A 858 15.77 7.75 26.01
N PRO A 859 14.51 8.09 26.39
CA PRO A 859 13.62 7.17 27.09
C PRO A 859 12.96 6.11 26.18
N TYR A 860 12.88 6.34 24.86
CA TYR A 860 12.19 5.47 23.90
C TYR A 860 13.14 4.63 23.01
N LYS A 861 14.38 4.37 23.44
CA LYS A 861 15.39 3.63 22.64
C LYS A 861 14.90 2.26 22.13
N ILE A 862 14.11 1.53 22.94
CA ILE A 862 13.68 0.18 22.56
C ILE A 862 12.54 0.21 21.53
N PRO A 863 11.47 1.03 21.68
CA PRO A 863 10.53 1.28 20.59
C PRO A 863 11.19 1.60 19.25
N LEU A 864 12.15 2.54 19.24
CA LEU A 864 12.88 2.90 18.01
C LEU A 864 13.73 1.74 17.44
N LEU A 865 14.29 0.89 18.30
CA LEU A 865 15.04 -0.30 17.87
C LEU A 865 14.13 -1.27 17.09
N PHE A 866 12.88 -1.44 17.53
CA PHE A 866 11.87 -2.21 16.81
C PHE A 866 11.48 -1.55 15.47
N ILE A 867 11.32 -0.22 15.43
CA ILE A 867 11.05 0.53 14.18
C ILE A 867 12.21 0.35 13.19
N LEU A 868 13.47 0.52 13.63
CA LEU A 868 14.64 0.31 12.78
C LEU A 868 14.74 -1.13 12.25
N GLY A 869 14.48 -2.12 13.12
CA GLY A 869 14.42 -3.53 12.72
C GLY A 869 13.33 -3.77 11.66
N SER A 870 12.15 -3.18 11.87
CA SER A 870 11.06 -3.18 10.88
C SER A 870 11.50 -2.59 9.54
N SER A 871 12.08 -1.39 9.50
CA SER A 871 12.48 -0.76 8.23
C SER A 871 13.54 -1.57 7.47
N ILE A 872 14.47 -2.23 8.18
CA ILE A 872 15.44 -3.15 7.58
C ILE A 872 14.73 -4.35 6.95
N TRP A 873 13.78 -4.96 7.65
CA TRP A 873 13.00 -6.08 7.13
C TRP A 873 11.94 -5.67 6.09
N ASN A 874 11.46 -4.43 6.10
CA ASN A 874 10.60 -3.91 5.04
C ASN A 874 11.39 -3.82 3.74
N PHE A 875 12.62 -3.31 3.79
CA PHE A 875 13.52 -3.34 2.63
C PHE A 875 13.96 -4.77 2.23
N VAL A 876 14.31 -5.65 3.16
CA VAL A 876 14.82 -7.01 2.80
C VAL A 876 13.68 -7.96 2.42
N GLY A 877 12.66 -8.07 3.26
CA GLY A 877 11.52 -8.96 3.07
C GLY A 877 10.51 -8.42 2.07
N GLY A 878 9.98 -7.22 2.32
CA GLY A 878 9.05 -6.55 1.40
C GLY A 878 9.72 -6.18 0.08
N GLY A 879 10.83 -5.42 0.15
CA GLY A 879 11.55 -4.93 -1.02
C GLY A 879 12.31 -6.02 -1.79
N VAL A 880 13.41 -6.55 -1.24
CA VAL A 880 14.35 -7.39 -2.01
C VAL A 880 13.75 -8.76 -2.34
N LEU A 881 13.15 -9.45 -1.36
CA LEU A 881 12.49 -10.73 -1.62
C LEU A 881 11.18 -10.55 -2.39
N GLY A 882 10.38 -9.52 -2.07
CA GLY A 882 9.15 -9.21 -2.81
C GLY A 882 9.43 -8.87 -4.27
N PHE A 883 10.36 -7.96 -4.57
CA PHE A 883 10.74 -7.66 -5.97
C PHE A 883 11.28 -8.89 -6.71
N PHE A 884 12.04 -9.76 -6.05
CA PHE A 884 12.53 -10.99 -6.66
C PHE A 884 11.38 -11.92 -7.08
N VAL A 885 10.38 -12.12 -6.21
CA VAL A 885 9.19 -12.90 -6.56
C VAL A 885 8.21 -12.12 -7.44
N ASN A 886 8.33 -10.79 -7.57
CA ASN A 886 7.47 -9.95 -8.38
C ASN A 886 7.91 -9.83 -9.86
N LEU A 887 9.09 -10.31 -10.24
CA LEU A 887 9.47 -10.38 -11.66
C LEU A 887 8.58 -11.43 -12.36
N PRO A 888 7.71 -11.09 -13.34
CA PRO A 888 6.74 -12.06 -13.88
C PRO A 888 7.34 -13.37 -14.38
N VAL A 889 8.53 -13.33 -14.97
CA VAL A 889 9.27 -14.51 -15.44
C VAL A 889 9.78 -15.39 -14.29
N ILE A 890 10.11 -14.81 -13.13
CA ILE A 890 10.49 -15.58 -11.93
C ILE A 890 9.21 -16.09 -11.27
N ASN A 891 8.22 -15.22 -11.07
CA ASN A 891 6.94 -15.55 -10.45
C ASN A 891 6.22 -16.68 -11.20
N TYR A 892 6.26 -16.73 -12.53
CA TYR A 892 5.68 -17.81 -13.31
C TYR A 892 6.19 -19.22 -12.88
N TYR A 893 7.45 -19.34 -12.47
CA TYR A 893 8.03 -20.59 -11.94
C TYR A 893 8.00 -20.69 -10.41
N GLU A 894 7.97 -19.56 -9.70
CA GLU A 894 8.06 -19.47 -8.24
C GLU A 894 6.69 -19.46 -7.55
N HIS A 895 5.65 -19.00 -8.22
CA HIS A 895 4.32 -18.75 -7.66
C HIS A 895 3.80 -20.00 -6.94
N GLY A 896 3.59 -19.87 -5.63
CA GLY A 896 3.19 -20.99 -4.77
C GLY A 896 4.34 -21.82 -4.19
N THR A 897 5.58 -21.33 -4.13
CA THR A 897 6.74 -22.07 -3.57
C THR A 897 7.29 -21.47 -2.26
N TYR A 898 8.36 -22.06 -1.73
CA TYR A 898 9.01 -21.62 -0.48
C TYR A 898 9.70 -20.25 -0.55
N LEU A 899 9.91 -19.65 -1.73
CA LEU A 899 10.38 -18.27 -1.82
C LEU A 899 9.28 -17.29 -1.41
N SER A 900 8.02 -17.55 -1.79
CA SER A 900 6.82 -16.86 -1.27
C SER A 900 6.74 -16.99 0.26
N VAL A 901 7.09 -18.15 0.85
CA VAL A 901 7.16 -18.33 2.31
C VAL A 901 8.25 -17.44 2.93
N ALA A 902 9.42 -17.35 2.29
CA ALA A 902 10.54 -16.52 2.75
C ALA A 902 10.19 -15.02 2.73
N HIS A 903 9.60 -14.56 1.62
CA HIS A 903 9.07 -13.20 1.47
C HIS A 903 7.99 -12.92 2.53
N ALA A 904 6.97 -13.78 2.66
CA ALA A 904 5.86 -13.58 3.60
C ALA A 904 6.32 -13.47 5.07
N HIS A 905 7.29 -14.28 5.51
CA HIS A 905 7.82 -14.14 6.87
C HIS A 905 8.70 -12.89 7.03
N GLY A 906 9.51 -12.55 6.02
CA GLY A 906 10.34 -11.36 6.01
C GLY A 906 9.54 -10.06 5.99
N ALA A 907 8.44 -10.00 5.24
CA ALA A 907 7.54 -8.85 5.14
C ALA A 907 6.55 -8.81 6.31
N THR A 908 5.66 -9.81 6.45
CA THR A 908 4.56 -9.76 7.42
C THR A 908 5.05 -9.70 8.86
N PHE A 909 5.98 -10.57 9.27
CA PHE A 909 6.54 -10.53 10.61
C PHE A 909 7.69 -9.51 10.73
N GLY A 910 8.62 -9.53 9.77
CA GLY A 910 9.79 -8.67 9.83
C GLY A 910 9.46 -7.17 9.76
N ALA A 911 8.63 -6.72 8.82
CA ALA A 911 8.18 -5.33 8.74
C ALA A 911 7.04 -5.05 9.73
N PHE A 912 5.82 -5.47 9.43
CA PHE A 912 4.62 -5.10 10.19
C PHE A 912 4.63 -5.65 11.62
N GLY A 913 5.09 -6.90 11.81
CA GLY A 913 5.17 -7.53 13.12
C GLY A 913 6.13 -6.82 14.07
N LEU A 914 7.40 -6.61 13.69
CA LEU A 914 8.35 -5.86 14.53
C LEU A 914 7.85 -4.44 14.82
N LEU A 915 7.20 -3.79 13.85
CA LEU A 915 6.70 -2.44 14.01
C LEU A 915 5.54 -2.34 15.01
N ALA A 916 4.58 -3.26 14.92
CA ALA A 916 3.48 -3.39 15.87
C ALA A 916 4.00 -3.67 17.30
N LEU A 917 5.02 -4.52 17.45
CA LEU A 917 5.71 -4.75 18.72
C LEU A 917 6.45 -3.50 19.23
N GLY A 918 7.01 -2.69 18.33
CA GLY A 918 7.59 -1.37 18.63
C GLY A 918 6.56 -0.40 19.21
N LEU A 919 5.39 -0.28 18.57
CA LEU A 919 4.25 0.49 19.05
C LEU A 919 3.73 -0.01 20.41
N GLY A 920 3.58 -1.32 20.59
CA GLY A 920 3.25 -1.91 21.89
C GLY A 920 4.29 -1.59 22.97
N THR A 921 5.57 -1.61 22.62
CA THR A 921 6.66 -1.22 23.53
C THR A 921 6.61 0.27 23.87
N TYR A 922 6.23 1.14 22.91
CA TYR A 922 6.05 2.58 23.13
C TYR A 922 4.92 2.85 24.12
N ILE A 923 3.73 2.27 23.90
CA ILE A 923 2.59 2.42 24.79
C ILE A 923 2.93 1.95 26.21
N LEU A 924 3.61 0.79 26.34
CA LEU A 924 4.07 0.31 27.65
C LEU A 924 5.13 1.22 28.29
N ARG A 925 6.01 1.85 27.50
CA ARG A 925 7.01 2.81 28.02
C ARG A 925 6.37 4.08 28.56
N VAL A 926 5.27 4.53 27.97
CA VAL A 926 4.50 5.70 28.42
C VAL A 926 3.63 5.37 29.64
N VAL A 927 2.99 4.20 29.67
CA VAL A 927 2.11 3.80 30.79
C VAL A 927 2.87 3.31 32.03
N THR A 928 4.11 2.84 31.87
CA THR A 928 4.90 2.29 32.99
C THR A 928 5.82 3.35 33.60
N PRO A 929 5.71 3.63 34.91
CA PRO A 929 6.56 4.62 35.58
C PRO A 929 8.05 4.29 35.47
N GLU A 930 8.91 5.31 35.34
CA GLU A 930 10.35 5.14 35.11
C GLU A 930 11.03 4.27 36.16
N ALA A 931 10.63 4.43 37.43
CA ALA A 931 11.19 3.70 38.57
C ALA A 931 11.01 2.17 38.50
N VAL A 932 10.12 1.66 37.64
CA VAL A 932 9.83 0.23 37.47
C VAL A 932 10.00 -0.27 36.02
N TRP A 933 10.49 0.57 35.11
CA TRP A 933 10.76 0.20 33.72
C TRP A 933 12.04 -0.64 33.58
N ASP A 934 11.91 -1.83 32.98
CA ASP A 934 13.02 -2.75 32.69
C ASP A 934 13.11 -3.03 31.17
N PRO A 935 13.97 -2.31 30.42
CA PRO A 935 14.09 -2.46 28.98
C PRO A 935 14.66 -3.83 28.55
N THR A 936 15.14 -4.65 29.49
CA THR A 936 15.81 -5.94 29.19
C THR A 936 14.88 -6.92 28.49
N TRP A 937 13.61 -7.01 28.91
CA TRP A 937 12.61 -7.91 28.32
C TRP A 937 12.44 -7.66 26.83
N PHE A 938 12.16 -6.41 26.47
CA PHE A 938 11.92 -5.99 25.09
C PHE A 938 13.21 -6.05 24.25
N ARG A 939 14.38 -5.74 24.82
CA ARG A 939 15.68 -5.88 24.14
C ARG A 939 16.03 -7.34 23.82
N VAL A 940 15.84 -8.25 24.79
CA VAL A 940 16.09 -9.70 24.59
C VAL A 940 15.11 -10.27 23.58
N SER A 941 13.84 -9.89 23.69
CA SER A 941 12.77 -10.23 22.75
C SER A 941 13.10 -9.83 21.31
N PHE A 942 13.50 -8.56 21.08
CA PHE A 942 13.92 -8.04 19.78
C PHE A 942 15.03 -8.87 19.12
N TRP A 943 16.10 -9.18 19.88
CA TRP A 943 17.25 -9.92 19.34
C TRP A 943 16.92 -11.38 19.05
N PHE A 944 16.17 -12.05 19.94
CA PHE A 944 15.71 -13.41 19.70
C PHE A 944 14.86 -13.52 18.42
N MET A 945 13.95 -12.57 18.19
CA MET A 945 13.14 -12.52 16.98
C MET A 945 13.98 -12.28 15.72
N ASN A 946 14.84 -11.27 15.72
CA ASN A 946 15.64 -10.93 14.54
C ASN A 946 16.64 -12.03 14.16
N ILE A 947 17.29 -12.65 15.16
CA ILE A 947 18.17 -13.80 14.94
C ILE A 947 17.36 -15.00 14.44
N GLY A 948 16.21 -15.28 15.05
CA GLY A 948 15.33 -16.39 14.66
C GLY A 948 14.83 -16.27 13.22
N LEU A 949 14.26 -15.12 12.88
CA LEU A 949 13.80 -14.79 11.51
C LEU A 949 14.94 -14.90 10.49
N THR A 950 16.13 -14.34 10.80
CA THR A 950 17.30 -14.43 9.92
C THR A 950 17.70 -15.88 9.66
N ILE A 951 17.80 -16.71 10.71
CA ILE A 951 18.19 -18.13 10.56
C ILE A 951 17.12 -18.89 9.78
N MET A 952 15.83 -18.71 10.11
CA MET A 952 14.72 -19.37 9.40
C MET A 952 14.74 -19.06 7.90
N VAL A 953 14.88 -17.78 7.53
CA VAL A 953 14.90 -17.33 6.12
C VAL A 953 16.15 -17.84 5.40
N VAL A 954 17.35 -17.66 5.97
CA VAL A 954 18.62 -17.93 5.29
C VAL A 954 19.02 -19.41 5.30
N ALA A 955 18.75 -20.14 6.39
CA ALA A 955 19.17 -21.53 6.54
C ALA A 955 18.14 -22.56 6.05
N SER A 956 16.88 -22.15 5.81
CA SER A 956 15.81 -23.05 5.41
C SER A 956 14.98 -22.52 4.24
N LEU A 957 14.23 -21.41 4.44
CA LEU A 957 13.19 -21.01 3.48
C LEU A 957 13.75 -20.64 2.10
N LEU A 958 14.80 -19.81 2.04
CA LEU A 958 15.44 -19.46 0.76
C LEU A 958 16.11 -20.67 0.09
N PRO A 959 16.95 -21.49 0.77
CA PRO A 959 17.51 -22.71 0.17
C PRO A 959 16.45 -23.68 -0.39
N VAL A 960 15.38 -23.96 0.35
CA VAL A 960 14.29 -24.84 -0.13
C VAL A 960 13.56 -24.18 -1.30
N GLY A 961 13.29 -22.88 -1.24
CA GLY A 961 12.65 -22.13 -2.32
C GLY A 961 13.46 -22.11 -3.62
N PHE A 962 14.78 -21.92 -3.55
CA PHE A 962 15.66 -22.02 -4.73
C PHE A 962 15.76 -23.46 -5.27
N ALA A 963 15.69 -24.47 -4.40
CA ALA A 963 15.60 -25.87 -4.84
C ALA A 963 14.26 -26.18 -5.54
N GLN A 964 13.15 -25.64 -5.04
CA GLN A 964 11.84 -25.71 -5.73
C GLN A 964 11.89 -24.99 -7.07
N LEU A 965 12.31 -23.72 -7.12
CA LEU A 965 12.42 -22.95 -8.37
C LEU A 965 13.24 -23.70 -9.43
N ARG A 966 14.34 -24.35 -9.03
CA ARG A 966 15.10 -25.23 -9.91
C ARG A 966 14.27 -26.43 -10.38
N ALA A 967 13.66 -27.18 -9.47
CA ALA A 967 12.85 -28.36 -9.79
C ALA A 967 11.65 -28.03 -10.71
N VAL A 968 11.01 -26.87 -10.50
CA VAL A 968 9.96 -26.38 -11.43
C VAL A 968 10.55 -26.23 -12.83
N TYR A 969 11.67 -25.51 -12.96
CA TYR A 969 12.29 -25.26 -14.27
C TYR A 969 12.79 -26.52 -14.97
N THR A 970 13.34 -27.50 -14.23
CA THR A 970 13.88 -28.75 -14.81
C THR A 970 12.84 -29.84 -15.04
N ASP A 971 11.91 -30.02 -14.10
CA ASP A 971 11.09 -31.23 -13.98
C ASP A 971 9.57 -30.94 -13.90
N GLY A 972 9.16 -29.67 -14.07
CA GLY A 972 7.75 -29.25 -14.07
C GLY A 972 7.23 -28.81 -12.69
N TYR A 973 6.20 -27.96 -12.69
CA TYR A 973 5.68 -27.38 -11.44
C TYR A 973 5.05 -28.42 -10.52
N ALA A 974 4.30 -29.40 -11.04
CA ALA A 974 3.73 -30.48 -10.23
C ALA A 974 4.80 -31.26 -9.43
N THR A 975 5.96 -31.53 -10.04
CA THR A 975 7.10 -32.23 -9.42
C THR A 975 7.67 -31.46 -8.22
N ALA A 976 7.87 -30.14 -8.34
CA ALA A 976 8.38 -29.33 -7.21
C ALA A 976 7.39 -29.19 -6.05
N ARG A 977 6.11 -29.53 -6.29
CA ARG A 977 4.98 -29.50 -5.34
C ARG A 977 4.65 -30.88 -4.77
N SER A 978 5.37 -31.92 -5.18
CA SER A 978 5.08 -33.30 -4.84
C SER A 978 5.64 -33.68 -3.46
N LEU A 979 5.21 -34.83 -2.91
CA LEU A 979 5.76 -35.34 -1.65
C LEU A 979 7.24 -35.72 -1.83
N GLU A 980 7.55 -36.30 -2.98
CA GLU A 980 8.84 -36.81 -3.39
C GLU A 980 9.90 -35.69 -3.48
N PHE A 981 9.50 -34.42 -3.69
CA PHE A 981 10.39 -33.27 -3.52
C PHE A 981 10.77 -33.02 -2.04
N TYR A 982 9.78 -33.01 -1.15
CA TYR A 982 10.01 -32.72 0.27
C TYR A 982 10.78 -33.83 0.99
N GLU A 983 10.58 -35.09 0.59
CA GLU A 983 11.30 -36.26 1.15
C GLU A 983 12.75 -36.41 0.67
N GLN A 984 13.25 -35.52 -0.20
CA GLN A 984 14.65 -35.56 -0.60
C GLN A 984 15.55 -35.28 0.62
N PRO A 985 16.60 -36.11 0.89
CA PRO A 985 17.38 -36.01 2.13
C PRO A 985 18.00 -34.63 2.41
N HIS A 986 18.33 -33.88 1.36
CA HIS A 986 18.86 -32.53 1.50
C HIS A 986 17.77 -31.48 1.80
N ILE A 987 16.55 -31.66 1.28
CA ILE A 987 15.40 -30.82 1.63
C ILE A 987 14.98 -31.08 3.08
N GLN A 988 14.87 -32.35 3.50
CA GLN A 988 14.64 -32.71 4.90
C GLN A 988 15.71 -32.13 5.86
N THR A 989 16.98 -32.07 5.43
CA THR A 989 18.05 -31.41 6.22
C THR A 989 17.81 -29.90 6.38
N LEU A 990 17.36 -29.21 5.33
CA LEU A 990 17.03 -27.78 5.36
C LEU A 990 15.75 -27.50 6.18
N LEU A 991 14.77 -28.40 6.14
CA LEU A 991 13.56 -28.32 6.97
C LEU A 991 13.93 -28.48 8.46
N TRP A 992 14.78 -29.46 8.82
CA TRP A 992 15.33 -29.58 10.17
C TRP A 992 16.13 -28.35 10.63
N ALA A 993 16.95 -27.76 9.73
CA ALA A 993 17.76 -26.58 10.05
C ALA A 993 16.92 -25.37 10.46
N ARG A 994 15.65 -25.30 10.03
CA ARG A 994 14.67 -24.27 10.41
C ARG A 994 14.48 -24.17 11.93
N SER A 995 14.55 -25.29 12.65
CA SER A 995 14.36 -25.35 14.10
C SER A 995 15.32 -24.43 14.90
N PHE A 996 16.52 -24.16 14.37
CA PHE A 996 17.47 -23.20 14.95
C PHE A 996 17.02 -21.73 14.84
N GLY A 997 16.11 -21.41 13.92
CA GLY A 997 15.44 -20.11 13.80
C GLY A 997 14.11 -20.05 14.55
N ASP A 998 13.32 -21.13 14.49
CA ASP A 998 12.02 -21.20 15.17
C ASP A 998 12.15 -21.14 16.70
N MET A 999 13.19 -21.76 17.29
CA MET A 999 13.41 -21.73 18.75
C MET A 999 13.67 -20.32 19.31
N PRO A 1000 14.59 -19.49 18.75
CA PRO A 1000 14.68 -18.07 19.09
C PRO A 1000 13.36 -17.31 18.88
N MET A 1001 12.60 -17.56 17.81
CA MET A 1001 11.29 -16.92 17.60
C MET A 1001 10.32 -17.19 18.77
N ILE A 1002 10.19 -18.44 19.21
CA ILE A 1002 9.35 -18.83 20.36
C ILE A 1002 9.81 -18.10 21.63
N LEU A 1003 11.12 -18.13 21.93
CA LEU A 1003 11.67 -17.47 23.12
C LEU A 1003 11.46 -15.94 23.07
N GLY A 1004 11.58 -15.33 21.89
CA GLY A 1004 11.31 -13.92 21.67
C GLY A 1004 9.87 -13.54 21.99
N ALA A 1005 8.90 -14.28 21.45
CA ALA A 1005 7.46 -14.03 21.66
C ALA A 1005 7.04 -14.24 23.13
N LEU A 1006 7.52 -15.31 23.78
CA LEU A 1006 7.29 -15.56 25.20
C LEU A 1006 7.90 -14.45 26.08
N THR A 1007 9.12 -13.99 25.75
CA THR A 1007 9.79 -12.90 26.48
C THR A 1007 9.05 -11.57 26.32
N PHE A 1008 8.55 -11.26 25.11
CA PHE A 1008 7.71 -10.07 24.88
C PHE A 1008 6.48 -10.09 25.78
N THR A 1009 5.75 -11.20 25.76
CA THR A 1009 4.47 -11.36 26.45
C THR A 1009 4.64 -11.31 27.97
N ALA A 1010 5.64 -12.01 28.50
CA ALA A 1010 5.99 -11.94 29.93
C ALA A 1010 6.43 -10.52 30.33
N GLY A 1011 7.19 -9.83 29.48
CA GLY A 1011 7.57 -8.43 29.64
C GLY A 1011 6.36 -7.50 29.69
N ALA A 1012 5.44 -7.60 28.73
CA ALA A 1012 4.23 -6.79 28.63
C ALA A 1012 3.33 -6.95 29.86
N VAL A 1013 3.07 -8.20 30.26
CA VAL A 1013 2.33 -8.52 31.50
C VAL A 1013 3.02 -7.90 32.71
N ARG A 1014 4.33 -8.13 32.89
CA ARG A 1014 5.09 -7.63 34.04
C ARG A 1014 5.01 -6.11 34.19
N HIS A 1015 5.23 -5.36 33.10
CA HIS A 1015 5.24 -3.90 33.13
C HIS A 1015 3.85 -3.32 33.41
N LEU A 1016 2.79 -3.86 32.80
CA LEU A 1016 1.42 -3.39 33.04
C LEU A 1016 0.94 -3.68 34.48
N TYR A 1017 1.29 -4.83 35.05
CA TYR A 1017 1.02 -5.13 36.47
C TYR A 1017 1.85 -4.24 37.43
N ALA A 1018 3.08 -3.87 37.06
CA ALA A 1018 3.90 -2.94 37.83
C ALA A 1018 3.31 -1.52 37.82
N ALA A 1019 2.92 -1.02 36.64
CA ALA A 1019 2.24 0.27 36.49
C ALA A 1019 0.99 0.36 37.39
N ARG A 1020 0.09 -0.65 37.30
CA ARG A 1020 -1.11 -0.74 38.15
C ARG A 1020 -0.81 -0.61 39.64
N LYS A 1021 0.28 -1.24 40.10
CA LYS A 1021 0.66 -1.27 41.52
C LYS A 1021 1.17 0.09 42.01
N GLU A 1022 1.90 0.83 41.18
CA GLU A 1022 2.36 2.17 41.55
C GLU A 1022 1.23 3.20 41.49
N THR A 1023 0.26 3.09 40.57
CA THR A 1023 -0.95 3.93 40.58
C THR A 1023 -1.72 3.77 41.89
N LEU A 1024 -2.03 2.52 42.29
CA LEU A 1024 -2.74 2.24 43.54
C LEU A 1024 -2.02 2.77 44.78
N LYS A 1025 -0.68 2.71 44.82
CA LYS A 1025 0.12 3.30 45.90
C LYS A 1025 0.05 4.82 45.93
N ARG A 1026 0.03 5.49 44.76
CA ARG A 1026 -0.13 6.95 44.68
C ARG A 1026 -1.50 7.35 45.25
N ASP A 1027 -2.56 6.66 44.82
CA ASP A 1027 -3.93 6.89 45.28
C ASP A 1027 -4.07 6.69 46.80
N GLU A 1028 -3.56 5.57 47.34
CA GLU A 1028 -3.52 5.29 48.78
C GLU A 1028 -2.74 6.38 49.54
N GLY A 1029 -1.60 6.83 49.01
CA GLY A 1029 -0.77 7.89 49.61
C GLY A 1029 -1.43 9.27 49.63
N THR A 1030 -2.29 9.58 48.66
CA THR A 1030 -3.03 10.86 48.60
C THR A 1030 -4.23 10.96 49.55
N THR A 1031 -4.68 9.86 50.17
CA THR A 1031 -5.80 9.89 51.14
C THR A 1031 -5.48 10.61 52.48
N GLY A 1032 -4.27 11.15 52.64
CA GLY A 1032 -3.79 11.82 53.85
C GLY A 1032 -4.20 13.29 54.05
N THR A 1033 -4.81 13.95 53.07
CA THR A 1033 -5.28 15.35 53.18
C THR A 1033 -6.61 15.54 52.45
N PRO A 1034 -7.69 15.98 53.14
CA PRO A 1034 -8.99 16.17 52.52
C PRO A 1034 -9.05 17.46 51.69
N VAL A 1035 -9.56 17.34 50.47
CA VAL A 1035 -10.12 18.42 49.62
C VAL A 1035 -11.53 17.99 49.22
#